data_AF-A0A1I7VI36-F1
#
_entry.id   AF-A0A1I7VI36-F1
#
_cell.length_a   1.000
_cell.length_b   1.000
_cell.length_c   1.000
_cell.angle_alpha   90.00
_cell.angle_beta   90.00
_cell.angle_gamma   90.00
#
_symmetry.space_group_name_H-M   'P 1'
#
loop_
_entity.id
_entity.type
_entity.pdbx_description
1 polymer ?
#
loop_
_entity_poly.entity_id
_entity_poly.type
_entity_poly.pdbx_seq_one_letter_code
_entity_poly.pdbx_strand_id
1 'polypeptide(L)'
;MEDQDSDDENANETATATVICHGSVIERGRKWRIDVSNESNRLNIPQGTQAFRVSIEDSILMKNTRNILKVLEKRSSKHKVKITEQELINHLLRLLDVNRNCSFLIPKPYGSYELDGSYCLSDGIIEQTEIGTYVEPFLEAHAQLIALIAFSQKDQVNSQVEQVLQEFVLDFLSRHTRAVGELYYNDMLNLRTLLHSIRNELLQLSVVYNSLSVILNTDIWNYGTVDCFLDRFLSTTLYAELRPHSVKEIVGRLQQAVLAVFGRYFDRLFSTGEIDPVLENEFIFQSVKDNALIQTRRTRCLFWSKPLIKYVENGALNARRLRTGNCDYEAPNKFSVYLREALRLKDDCCFITAQKIIRSIEYACERCAKNNSSLLFRSVLENDTLSQILKEMESVYTGFAVREMAFDLFGATRSSQHCSIVLSFQNSLQLSGFPPEICERWTIRCDSGLLDDLVIKPQLSWPMYYLIEEKLVSTLNLCLRFLLRLLQAQEALSAVRIDLAVTKELHISRQRLNHLICFIAQPLTAISEIFFTHLQAMLTKKFALVARSKTLEEAQHILKDLNMHLTNLITRSGSRALIHDAITKLCDRAVEVELRLRIDVFSLHDLEEMLKVVKREKDLLLGLGRSMHGTIFTLLQPLLT
;
A
#
# COMPACT_ATOMS: atom_id res chain seq x y z
N MET A 1 -9.01 14.61 -40.86
CA MET A 1 -9.76 14.73 -42.12
C MET A 1 -10.37 13.37 -42.36
N GLU A 2 -11.67 13.17 -42.45
CA GLU A 2 -12.85 14.02 -42.42
C GLU A 2 -14.01 13.06 -42.13
N ASP A 3 -14.98 13.51 -41.34
CA ASP A 3 -16.32 12.93 -41.26
C ASP A 3 -16.98 12.99 -42.64
N GLN A 4 -17.92 12.07 -42.94
CA GLN A 4 -19.29 12.45 -43.33
C GLN A 4 -20.19 11.26 -43.69
N ASP A 5 -21.30 11.25 -42.96
CA ASP A 5 -22.69 10.88 -43.25
C ASP A 5 -23.18 10.65 -44.68
N SER A 6 -24.33 9.97 -44.71
CA SER A 6 -25.52 10.05 -45.60
C SER A 6 -25.82 8.69 -46.25
N ASP A 7 -26.89 7.98 -45.92
CA ASP A 7 -28.34 8.25 -45.90
C ASP A 7 -29.02 7.51 -47.06
N ASP A 8 -30.07 6.76 -46.66
CA ASP A 8 -31.31 6.45 -47.36
C ASP A 8 -31.33 5.77 -48.73
N GLU A 9 -32.04 4.64 -48.77
CA GLU A 9 -33.16 4.49 -49.73
C GLU A 9 -34.23 3.54 -49.20
N ASN A 10 -35.35 4.14 -48.79
CA ASN A 10 -36.68 3.54 -48.65
C ASN A 10 -37.34 3.39 -50.03
N ALA A 11 -38.17 2.36 -50.20
CA ALA A 11 -39.33 2.37 -51.09
C ALA A 11 -40.12 1.07 -50.86
N ASN A 12 -41.44 0.96 -50.92
CA ASN A 12 -42.62 1.82 -51.02
C ASN A 12 -43.78 0.83 -50.71
N GLU A 13 -44.94 1.20 -50.20
CA GLU A 13 -46.06 1.72 -50.98
C GLU A 13 -47.19 2.00 -49.96
N THR A 14 -47.54 3.27 -49.74
CA THR A 14 -48.69 4.00 -50.32
C THR A 14 -50.07 3.43 -49.95
N ALA A 15 -50.85 4.05 -49.06
CA ALA A 15 -51.47 5.39 -49.06
C ALA A 15 -52.89 5.38 -49.63
N THR A 16 -53.84 5.91 -48.85
CA THR A 16 -54.74 7.05 -49.19
C THR A 16 -55.71 7.27 -48.00
N ALA A 17 -55.56 8.37 -47.26
CA ALA A 17 -56.17 9.69 -47.47
C ALA A 17 -57.41 9.83 -46.56
N THR A 18 -57.66 10.91 -45.80
CA THR A 18 -57.53 12.31 -46.17
C THR A 18 -57.52 13.19 -44.90
N VAL A 19 -56.69 14.23 -44.91
CA VAL A 19 -56.53 15.28 -43.91
C VAL A 19 -57.44 16.46 -44.25
N ILE A 20 -58.03 17.12 -43.26
CA ILE A 20 -58.23 18.58 -43.27
C ILE A 20 -57.79 19.15 -41.91
N CYS A 21 -56.77 20.01 -41.96
CA CYS A 21 -56.17 20.77 -40.86
C CYS A 21 -56.93 22.08 -40.57
N HIS A 22 -56.97 22.51 -39.30
CA HIS A 22 -56.15 23.64 -38.80
C HIS A 22 -56.49 24.01 -37.34
N GLY A 23 -55.45 24.29 -36.54
CA GLY A 23 -55.57 24.99 -35.25
C GLY A 23 -54.59 24.47 -34.20
N SER A 24 -53.46 25.16 -34.05
CA SER A 24 -52.28 24.83 -33.27
C SER A 24 -52.38 25.09 -31.75
N VAL A 25 -51.51 24.38 -30.99
CA VAL A 25 -50.72 24.81 -29.81
C VAL A 25 -50.99 24.09 -28.45
N ILE A 26 -49.90 23.49 -27.91
CA ILE A 26 -49.53 23.07 -26.52
C ILE A 26 -49.77 21.60 -26.04
N GLU A 27 -48.66 20.86 -26.09
CA GLU A 27 -47.99 19.97 -25.10
C GLU A 27 -48.65 18.78 -24.34
N ARG A 28 -47.91 17.65 -24.45
CA ARG A 28 -47.55 16.61 -23.44
C ARG A 28 -48.51 15.45 -23.13
N GLY A 29 -48.19 14.30 -23.77
CA GLY A 29 -47.67 13.11 -23.06
C GLY A 29 -48.66 12.05 -22.56
N ARG A 30 -48.89 10.99 -23.34
CA ARG A 30 -49.44 9.70 -22.86
C ARG A 30 -48.44 8.56 -23.04
N LYS A 31 -48.32 7.76 -21.98
CA LYS A 31 -47.52 6.53 -21.82
C LYS A 31 -47.97 5.43 -22.81
N TRP A 32 -47.00 4.71 -23.36
CA TRP A 32 -47.21 3.40 -23.97
C TRP A 32 -47.02 2.28 -22.95
N ARG A 33 -47.92 1.30 -23.01
CA ARG A 33 -47.90 0.02 -22.29
C ARG A 33 -46.89 -0.92 -22.93
N ILE A 34 -46.22 -1.73 -22.11
CA ILE A 34 -45.66 -3.01 -22.53
C ILE A 34 -46.25 -4.07 -21.59
N ASP A 35 -46.94 -5.04 -22.19
CA ASP A 35 -47.47 -6.24 -21.54
C ASP A 35 -46.30 -7.20 -21.23
N VAL A 36 -46.28 -7.73 -20.02
CA VAL A 36 -45.52 -8.95 -19.69
C VAL A 36 -46.45 -9.90 -18.96
N SER A 37 -46.49 -11.12 -19.50
CA SER A 37 -47.35 -12.27 -19.18
C SER A 37 -47.27 -12.74 -17.73
N ASN A 38 -48.42 -12.87 -17.08
CA ASN A 38 -48.60 -13.59 -15.82
C ASN A 38 -48.69 -15.11 -16.08
N GLU A 39 -47.56 -15.80 -15.99
CA GLU A 39 -47.54 -17.21 -15.60
C GLU A 39 -46.81 -17.36 -14.27
N SER A 40 -47.57 -17.53 -13.20
CA SER A 40 -47.06 -18.13 -11.96
C SER A 40 -48.18 -18.83 -11.19
N ASN A 41 -48.17 -20.15 -11.31
CA ASN A 41 -48.50 -21.16 -10.31
C ASN A 41 -49.67 -20.85 -9.36
N ARG A 42 -50.88 -21.23 -9.80
CA ARG A 42 -52.01 -21.47 -8.91
C ARG A 42 -51.68 -22.65 -7.97
N LEU A 43 -51.54 -22.36 -6.68
CA LEU A 43 -51.81 -23.32 -5.62
C LEU A 43 -53.27 -23.79 -5.75
N ASN A 44 -53.46 -25.08 -6.02
CA ASN A 44 -54.77 -25.73 -6.02
C ASN A 44 -55.34 -25.75 -4.59
N ILE A 45 -56.32 -24.90 -4.31
CA ILE A 45 -57.15 -24.99 -3.11
C ILE A 45 -58.31 -25.96 -3.40
N PRO A 46 -58.58 -26.98 -2.57
CA PRO A 46 -59.68 -27.91 -2.79
C PRO A 46 -61.06 -27.23 -2.77
N GLN A 47 -61.97 -27.76 -3.59
CA GLN A 47 -63.35 -27.32 -3.74
C GLN A 47 -64.12 -27.39 -2.42
N GLY A 48 -64.66 -26.25 -1.97
CA GLY A 48 -65.55 -26.22 -0.82
C GLY A 48 -65.76 -24.84 -0.20
N THR A 49 -66.12 -23.83 -1.00
CA THR A 49 -66.76 -22.60 -0.48
C THR A 49 -67.34 -21.84 -1.67
N GLN A 50 -68.67 -21.72 -1.72
CA GLN A 50 -69.37 -20.90 -2.70
C GLN A 50 -68.97 -19.43 -2.48
N ALA A 51 -68.18 -18.88 -3.40
CA ALA A 51 -68.05 -17.43 -3.52
C ALA A 51 -69.38 -16.88 -4.02
N PHE A 52 -70.13 -16.22 -3.15
CA PHE A 52 -71.30 -15.42 -3.53
C PHE A 52 -70.86 -14.38 -4.58
N ARG A 53 -71.29 -14.55 -5.82
CA ARG A 53 -71.19 -13.50 -6.84
C ARG A 53 -72.16 -12.39 -6.44
N VAL A 54 -71.59 -11.27 -5.99
CA VAL A 54 -72.29 -10.01 -5.73
C VAL A 54 -73.09 -9.63 -6.98
N SER A 55 -74.40 -9.43 -6.82
CA SER A 55 -75.33 -9.15 -7.91
C SER A 55 -75.01 -7.80 -8.58
N ILE A 56 -75.44 -7.60 -9.83
CA ILE A 56 -75.25 -6.32 -10.55
C ILE A 56 -75.93 -5.17 -9.77
N GLU A 57 -77.04 -5.45 -9.08
CA GLU A 57 -77.73 -4.53 -8.18
C GLU A 57 -76.86 -4.16 -6.97
N ASP A 58 -76.17 -5.12 -6.36
CA ASP A 58 -75.20 -4.85 -5.28
C ASP A 58 -73.98 -4.07 -5.78
N SER A 59 -73.57 -4.23 -7.05
CA SER A 59 -72.48 -3.44 -7.64
C SER A 59 -72.90 -1.97 -7.87
N ILE A 60 -74.17 -1.74 -8.23
CA ILE A 60 -74.76 -0.40 -8.36
C ILE A 60 -74.94 0.20 -6.96
N LEU A 61 -75.37 -0.60 -5.97
CA LEU A 61 -75.48 -0.20 -4.58
C LEU A 61 -74.11 0.13 -3.97
N MET A 62 -73.06 -0.64 -4.30
CA MET A 62 -71.66 -0.39 -3.92
C MET A 62 -71.07 0.85 -4.62
N LYS A 63 -71.47 1.13 -5.85
CA LYS A 63 -71.04 2.32 -6.60
C LYS A 63 -71.78 3.58 -6.11
N ASN A 64 -73.05 3.45 -5.77
CA ASN A 64 -73.85 4.50 -5.15
C ASN A 64 -73.41 4.75 -3.72
N THR A 65 -73.10 3.73 -2.92
CA THR A 65 -72.48 3.91 -1.59
C THR A 65 -71.07 4.46 -1.68
N ARG A 66 -70.25 4.11 -2.68
CA ARG A 66 -68.97 4.79 -2.94
C ARG A 66 -69.13 6.24 -3.38
N ASN A 67 -70.14 6.55 -4.17
CA ASN A 67 -70.43 7.93 -4.57
C ASN A 67 -71.02 8.74 -3.40
N ILE A 68 -71.85 8.13 -2.56
CA ILE A 68 -72.35 8.72 -1.31
C ILE A 68 -71.20 8.89 -0.31
N LEU A 69 -70.28 7.94 -0.18
CA LEU A 69 -69.06 8.06 0.63
C LEU A 69 -68.14 9.15 0.09
N LYS A 70 -67.94 9.26 -1.22
CA LYS A 70 -67.17 10.37 -1.83
C LYS A 70 -67.88 11.72 -1.71
N VAL A 71 -69.21 11.75 -1.70
CA VAL A 71 -70.01 12.97 -1.47
C VAL A 71 -70.05 13.32 0.03
N LEU A 72 -69.98 12.34 0.93
CA LEU A 72 -69.81 12.52 2.38
C LEU A 72 -68.39 12.98 2.71
N GLU A 73 -67.35 12.41 2.09
CA GLU A 73 -65.95 12.87 2.17
C GLU A 73 -65.79 14.29 1.59
N LYS A 74 -66.54 14.66 0.54
CA LYS A 74 -66.56 16.04 0.01
C LYS A 74 -67.50 16.99 0.77
N ARG A 75 -68.37 16.50 1.66
CA ARG A 75 -69.29 17.32 2.49
C ARG A 75 -68.92 17.40 3.97
N SER A 76 -67.79 16.85 4.40
CA SER A 76 -67.22 17.13 5.74
C SER A 76 -65.96 17.97 5.64
N SER A 77 -66.10 19.24 5.31
CA SER A 77 -65.13 20.24 5.76
C SER A 77 -65.13 20.24 7.30
N LYS A 78 -64.02 19.76 7.89
CA LYS A 78 -63.68 19.76 9.32
C LYS A 78 -64.41 18.73 10.21
N HIS A 79 -64.26 17.43 9.94
CA HIS A 79 -64.29 16.46 11.05
C HIS A 79 -62.87 16.34 11.62
N LYS A 80 -62.60 17.12 12.67
CA LYS A 80 -61.37 17.01 13.43
C LYS A 80 -61.49 15.80 14.37
N VAL A 81 -60.71 14.75 14.13
CA VAL A 81 -60.62 13.60 15.05
C VAL A 81 -59.94 14.09 16.32
N LYS A 82 -60.67 14.06 17.44
CA LYS A 82 -60.19 14.51 18.75
C LYS A 82 -59.46 13.36 19.43
N ILE A 83 -58.23 13.61 19.86
CA ILE A 83 -57.38 12.63 20.54
C ILE A 83 -57.09 13.11 21.95
N THR A 84 -57.16 12.20 22.92
CA THR A 84 -56.74 12.46 24.30
C THR A 84 -55.21 12.51 24.42
N GLU A 85 -54.69 13.19 25.45
CA GLU A 85 -53.24 13.23 25.70
C GLU A 85 -52.62 11.82 25.77
N GLN A 86 -53.30 10.88 26.41
CA GLN A 86 -52.82 9.51 26.58
C GLN A 86 -52.84 8.69 25.28
N GLU A 87 -53.83 8.91 24.42
CA GLU A 87 -53.83 8.35 23.06
C GLU A 87 -52.71 8.95 22.21
N LEU A 88 -52.48 10.27 22.30
CA LEU A 88 -51.37 10.93 21.60
C LEU A 88 -50.01 10.37 22.06
N ILE A 89 -49.79 10.20 23.36
CA ILE A 89 -48.58 9.57 23.91
C ILE A 89 -48.38 8.16 23.35
N ASN A 90 -49.45 7.35 23.31
CA ASN A 90 -49.39 6.00 22.75
C ASN A 90 -49.03 6.00 21.25
N HIS A 91 -49.54 6.97 20.49
CA HIS A 91 -49.21 7.13 19.07
C HIS A 91 -47.79 7.67 18.84
N LEU A 92 -47.29 8.57 19.69
CA LEU A 92 -45.91 9.05 19.67
C LEU A 92 -44.91 7.94 20.01
N LEU A 93 -45.23 7.08 20.98
CA LEU A 93 -44.41 5.90 21.28
C LEU A 93 -44.42 4.91 20.12
N ARG A 94 -45.54 4.76 19.39
CA ARG A 94 -45.61 3.92 18.18
C ARG A 94 -44.69 4.42 17.06
N LEU A 95 -44.45 5.73 16.96
CA LEU A 95 -43.48 6.28 16.00
C LEU A 95 -42.03 5.90 16.31
N LEU A 96 -41.75 5.58 17.57
CA LEU A 96 -40.42 5.21 18.03
C LEU A 96 -40.25 3.70 18.21
N ASP A 97 -41.31 2.93 17.98
CA ASP A 97 -41.34 1.47 18.04
C ASP A 97 -41.13 0.90 16.62
N VAL A 98 -40.23 -0.08 16.52
CA VAL A 98 -39.75 -0.71 15.28
C VAL A 98 -40.88 -1.40 14.49
N ASN A 99 -42.00 -1.73 15.14
CA ASN A 99 -43.02 -2.65 14.61
C ASN A 99 -44.44 -2.06 14.45
N ARG A 100 -44.66 -0.75 14.64
CA ARG A 100 -46.02 -0.19 14.71
C ARG A 100 -46.26 1.00 13.79
N ASN A 101 -47.22 0.86 12.89
CA ASN A 101 -47.70 1.97 12.04
C ASN A 101 -48.43 3.01 12.89
N CYS A 102 -48.07 4.28 12.71
CA CYS A 102 -48.81 5.39 13.28
C CYS A 102 -49.93 5.84 12.33
N SER A 103 -51.12 6.05 12.86
CA SER A 103 -52.32 6.44 12.11
C SER A 103 -52.29 7.87 11.55
N PHE A 104 -51.37 8.72 12.03
CA PHE A 104 -51.32 10.14 11.66
C PHE A 104 -50.32 10.46 10.54
N LEU A 105 -49.54 9.47 10.10
CA LEU A 105 -48.51 9.65 9.09
C LEU A 105 -48.93 9.07 7.75
N ILE A 106 -48.92 9.92 6.72
CA ILE A 106 -49.11 9.54 5.33
C ILE A 106 -47.72 9.41 4.69
N PRO A 107 -47.30 8.20 4.26
CA PRO A 107 -46.00 8.02 3.62
C PRO A 107 -45.98 8.69 2.23
N LYS A 108 -44.95 9.49 1.96
CA LYS A 108 -44.66 10.08 0.64
C LYS A 108 -43.53 9.31 -0.07
N PRO A 109 -43.44 9.39 -1.42
CA PRO A 109 -42.27 8.88 -2.13
C PRO A 109 -40.99 9.56 -1.59
N TYR A 110 -39.88 8.81 -1.54
CA TYR A 110 -38.57 9.22 -0.99
C TYR A 110 -38.43 9.24 0.55
N GLY A 111 -39.29 8.52 1.29
CA GLY A 111 -39.12 8.35 2.75
C GLY A 111 -39.49 9.57 3.58
N SER A 112 -40.23 10.52 3.00
CA SER A 112 -40.82 11.65 3.73
C SER A 112 -42.22 11.28 4.25
N TYR A 113 -42.64 11.92 5.34
CA TYR A 113 -43.95 11.71 5.96
C TYR A 113 -44.74 13.02 5.95
N GLU A 114 -46.00 12.95 5.53
CA GLU A 114 -46.96 14.04 5.67
C GLU A 114 -47.89 13.78 6.84
N LEU A 115 -48.15 14.81 7.63
CA LEU A 115 -49.07 14.75 8.75
C LEU A 115 -50.50 14.89 8.26
N ASP A 116 -51.38 13.98 8.68
CA ASP A 116 -52.81 14.12 8.44
C ASP A 116 -53.38 15.26 9.31
N GLY A 117 -53.71 16.38 8.66
CA GLY A 117 -54.30 17.58 9.29
C GLY A 117 -55.71 17.38 9.84
N SER A 118 -56.29 16.17 9.72
CA SER A 118 -57.59 15.84 10.28
C SER A 118 -57.58 15.57 11.78
N TYR A 119 -56.43 15.44 12.44
CA TYR A 119 -56.32 15.14 13.86
C TYR A 119 -56.02 16.38 14.74
N CYS A 120 -56.69 16.49 15.90
CA CYS A 120 -56.51 17.61 16.85
C CYS A 120 -56.50 17.12 18.31
N LEU A 121 -55.69 17.75 19.16
CA LEU A 121 -55.66 17.45 20.60
C LEU A 121 -56.92 18.02 21.28
N SER A 122 -57.55 17.26 22.17
CA SER A 122 -58.63 17.76 23.02
C SER A 122 -58.12 18.01 24.44
N ASP A 123 -57.35 19.09 24.63
CA ASP A 123 -57.11 19.60 25.97
C ASP A 123 -58.29 20.48 26.40
N GLY A 124 -58.77 20.26 27.62
CA GLY A 124 -59.97 20.91 28.18
C GLY A 124 -59.88 22.43 28.36
N ILE A 125 -58.90 23.11 27.73
CA ILE A 125 -58.69 24.54 27.81
C ILE A 125 -58.59 25.08 26.38
N ILE A 126 -59.68 25.71 25.94
CA ILE A 126 -59.86 26.67 24.84
C ILE A 126 -58.61 26.93 23.99
N GLU A 127 -58.33 26.06 23.01
CA GLU A 127 -57.87 26.30 21.63
C GLU A 127 -57.52 24.94 21.01
N GLN A 128 -57.99 24.66 19.79
CA GLN A 128 -57.65 23.41 19.09
C GLN A 128 -56.18 23.47 18.63
N THR A 129 -55.26 22.97 19.44
CA THR A 129 -53.85 22.84 19.05
C THR A 129 -53.70 21.76 17.98
N GLU A 130 -53.09 22.15 16.86
CA GLU A 130 -52.71 21.21 15.81
C GLU A 130 -51.67 20.23 16.35
N ILE A 131 -51.89 18.94 16.12
CA ILE A 131 -51.00 17.87 16.60
C ILE A 131 -49.60 17.98 15.97
N GLY A 132 -49.48 18.68 14.83
CA GLY A 132 -48.23 18.88 14.13
C GLY A 132 -47.10 19.39 15.02
N THR A 133 -47.38 20.36 15.89
CA THR A 133 -46.38 20.93 16.82
C THR A 133 -45.76 19.89 17.77
N TYR A 134 -46.50 18.81 18.09
CA TYR A 134 -46.04 17.75 18.99
C TYR A 134 -45.42 16.57 18.25
N VAL A 135 -45.82 16.32 17.00
CA VAL A 135 -45.34 15.17 16.21
C VAL A 135 -44.12 15.50 15.36
N GLU A 136 -43.99 16.76 14.91
CA GLU A 136 -42.88 17.23 14.08
C GLU A 136 -41.49 16.88 14.65
N PRO A 137 -41.21 17.01 15.96
CA PRO A 137 -39.91 16.62 16.55
C PRO A 137 -39.59 15.12 16.46
N PHE A 138 -40.59 14.26 16.23
CA PHE A 138 -40.43 12.81 16.15
C PHE A 138 -40.35 12.28 14.71
N LEU A 139 -40.68 13.10 13.71
CA LEU A 139 -40.64 12.70 12.30
C LEU A 139 -39.22 12.35 11.84
N GLU A 140 -38.24 13.16 12.22
CA GLU A 140 -36.84 12.92 11.88
C GLU A 140 -36.33 11.63 12.52
N ALA A 141 -36.64 11.41 13.81
CA ALA A 141 -36.28 10.19 14.52
C ALA A 141 -36.95 8.95 13.90
N HIS A 142 -38.22 9.05 13.50
CA HIS A 142 -38.92 7.96 12.83
C HIS A 142 -38.25 7.60 11.49
N ALA A 143 -37.90 8.60 10.67
CA ALA A 143 -37.20 8.39 9.40
C ALA A 143 -35.81 7.75 9.60
N GLN A 144 -35.06 8.19 10.62
CA GLN A 144 -33.76 7.62 10.99
C GLN A 144 -33.89 6.14 11.42
N LEU A 145 -34.92 5.83 12.22
CA LEU A 145 -35.20 4.46 12.68
C LEU A 145 -35.50 3.54 11.50
N ILE A 146 -36.35 3.97 10.57
CA ILE A 146 -36.71 3.19 9.38
C ILE A 146 -35.49 2.94 8.50
N ALA A 147 -34.62 3.93 8.32
CA ALA A 147 -33.39 3.76 7.55
C ALA A 147 -32.44 2.72 8.19
N LEU A 148 -32.34 2.71 9.52
CA LEU A 148 -31.56 1.70 10.25
C LEU A 148 -32.18 0.30 10.16
N ILE A 149 -33.51 0.19 10.20
CA ILE A 149 -34.22 -1.09 10.01
C ILE A 149 -34.02 -1.60 8.58
N ALA A 150 -34.15 -0.73 7.58
CA ALA A 150 -33.92 -1.10 6.18
C ALA A 150 -32.48 -1.58 5.96
N PHE A 151 -31.50 -0.97 6.64
CA PHE A 151 -30.10 -1.41 6.57
C PHE A 151 -29.86 -2.77 7.24
N SER A 152 -30.50 -3.05 8.37
CA SER A 152 -30.37 -4.35 9.05
C SER A 152 -31.08 -5.50 8.34
N GLN A 153 -32.07 -5.20 7.47
CA GLN A 153 -32.83 -6.17 6.68
C GLN A 153 -32.26 -6.41 5.27
N LYS A 154 -31.08 -5.87 4.92
CA LYS A 154 -30.47 -6.13 3.60
C LYS A 154 -29.99 -7.59 3.52
N ASP A 155 -30.62 -8.38 2.64
CA ASP A 155 -30.39 -9.83 2.48
C ASP A 155 -29.06 -10.22 1.81
N GLN A 156 -28.41 -9.32 1.07
CA GLN A 156 -27.14 -9.60 0.35
C GLN A 156 -25.97 -8.85 1.00
N VAL A 157 -25.30 -9.48 1.95
CA VAL A 157 -24.15 -8.89 2.64
C VAL A 157 -22.86 -9.48 2.09
N ASN A 158 -22.18 -8.72 1.23
CA ASN A 158 -20.92 -9.14 0.60
C ASN A 158 -19.68 -8.65 1.35
N SER A 159 -19.85 -8.00 2.51
CA SER A 159 -18.78 -7.40 3.31
C SER A 159 -18.80 -7.80 4.78
N GLN A 160 -17.63 -8.06 5.37
CA GLN A 160 -17.50 -8.31 6.81
C GLN A 160 -17.71 -7.04 7.66
N VAL A 161 -17.24 -5.87 7.18
CA VAL A 161 -17.51 -4.60 7.86
C VAL A 161 -19.03 -4.35 7.89
N GLU A 162 -19.72 -4.59 6.77
CA GLU A 162 -21.19 -4.44 6.71
C GLU A 162 -21.90 -5.38 7.70
N GLN A 163 -21.53 -6.66 7.76
CA GLN A 163 -22.11 -7.63 8.71
C GLN A 163 -21.96 -7.17 10.15
N VAL A 164 -20.75 -6.75 10.54
CA VAL A 164 -20.49 -6.29 11.92
C VAL A 164 -21.28 -5.02 12.25
N LEU A 165 -21.47 -4.12 11.29
CA LEU A 165 -22.30 -2.93 11.47
C LEU A 165 -23.79 -3.27 11.55
N GLN A 166 -24.27 -4.24 10.78
CA GLN A 166 -25.65 -4.73 10.89
C GLN A 166 -25.91 -5.39 12.25
N GLU A 167 -24.99 -6.23 12.74
CA GLU A 167 -25.07 -6.82 14.08
C GLU A 167 -25.11 -5.74 15.18
N PHE A 168 -24.28 -4.70 15.05
CA PHE A 168 -24.32 -3.55 15.95
C PHE A 168 -25.67 -2.82 15.91
N VAL A 169 -26.24 -2.59 14.71
CA VAL A 169 -27.55 -1.96 14.56
C VAL A 169 -28.66 -2.83 15.17
N LEU A 170 -28.60 -4.15 15.00
CA LEU A 170 -29.58 -5.07 15.61
C LEU A 170 -29.51 -5.06 17.15
N ASP A 171 -28.31 -5.08 17.75
CA ASP A 171 -28.14 -4.92 19.21
C ASP A 171 -28.67 -3.55 19.67
N PHE A 172 -28.39 -2.48 18.92
CA PHE A 172 -28.91 -1.15 19.22
C PHE A 172 -30.45 -1.10 19.15
N LEU A 173 -31.06 -1.58 18.07
CA LEU A 173 -32.52 -1.59 17.88
C LEU A 173 -33.23 -2.43 18.94
N SER A 174 -32.65 -3.56 19.35
CA SER A 174 -33.15 -4.40 20.44
C SER A 174 -33.22 -3.63 21.76
N ARG A 175 -32.15 -2.89 22.12
CA ARG A 175 -32.12 -2.09 23.35
C ARG A 175 -33.03 -0.87 23.28
N HIS A 176 -33.07 -0.19 22.13
CA HIS A 176 -33.99 0.92 21.87
C HIS A 176 -35.45 0.49 22.03
N THR A 177 -35.82 -0.67 21.44
CA THR A 177 -37.18 -1.22 21.56
C THR A 177 -37.52 -1.56 23.02
N ARG A 178 -36.56 -2.08 23.80
CA ARG A 178 -36.76 -2.33 25.23
C ARG A 178 -36.95 -1.02 26.02
N ALA A 179 -36.13 0.00 25.78
CA ALA A 179 -36.22 1.29 26.45
C ALA A 179 -37.55 2.01 26.14
N VAL A 180 -37.98 2.01 24.88
CA VAL A 180 -39.31 2.50 24.47
C VAL A 180 -40.44 1.63 25.05
N GLY A 181 -40.22 0.32 25.12
CA GLY A 181 -41.12 -0.65 25.75
C GLY A 181 -41.40 -0.34 27.22
N GLU A 182 -40.38 0.02 28.00
CA GLU A 182 -40.48 0.39 29.41
C GLU A 182 -41.33 1.65 29.62
N LEU A 183 -41.37 2.56 28.64
CA LEU A 183 -42.23 3.75 28.69
C LEU A 183 -43.72 3.43 28.53
N TYR A 184 -44.09 2.34 27.85
CA TYR A 184 -45.50 1.93 27.76
C TYR A 184 -46.11 1.51 29.11
N TYR A 185 -45.29 1.12 30.08
CA TYR A 185 -45.74 0.64 31.40
C TYR A 185 -45.75 1.75 32.48
N ASN A 186 -45.46 3.00 32.10
CA ASN A 186 -45.39 4.11 33.06
C ASN A 186 -46.71 4.90 33.08
N ASP A 187 -47.56 4.59 34.05
CA ASP A 187 -48.92 5.15 34.21
C ASP A 187 -48.94 6.67 34.50
N MET A 188 -47.79 7.30 34.80
CA MET A 188 -47.67 8.72 35.16
C MET A 188 -47.03 9.57 34.04
N LEU A 189 -47.07 9.11 32.80
CA LEU A 189 -46.52 9.81 31.63
C LEU A 189 -47.47 10.91 31.14
N ASN A 190 -46.95 12.14 31.11
CA ASN A 190 -47.54 13.29 30.44
C ASN A 190 -46.62 13.67 29.27
N LEU A 191 -47.10 14.47 28.30
CA LEU A 191 -46.32 14.88 27.12
C LEU A 191 -44.96 15.49 27.48
N ARG A 192 -44.90 16.28 28.57
CA ARG A 192 -43.67 16.92 29.03
C ARG A 192 -42.67 15.94 29.66
N THR A 193 -43.14 14.95 30.42
CA THR A 193 -42.27 13.93 31.02
C THR A 193 -41.81 12.92 29.99
N LEU A 194 -42.62 12.64 28.97
CA LEU A 194 -42.28 11.86 27.78
C LEU A 194 -41.12 12.48 26.98
N LEU A 195 -41.22 13.78 26.65
CA LEU A 195 -40.15 14.47 25.92
C LEU A 195 -38.83 14.47 26.69
N HIS A 196 -38.88 14.54 28.02
CA HIS A 196 -37.70 14.47 28.86
C HIS A 196 -37.09 13.06 28.93
N SER A 197 -37.93 12.02 29.04
CA SER A 197 -37.49 10.62 29.13
C SER A 197 -36.89 10.11 27.82
N ILE A 198 -37.47 10.48 26.68
CA ILE A 198 -37.02 10.00 25.35
C ILE A 198 -35.81 10.82 24.84
N ARG A 199 -35.52 12.00 25.40
CA ARG A 199 -34.43 12.88 24.91
C ARG A 199 -33.09 12.15 24.73
N ASN A 200 -32.74 11.26 25.66
CA ASN A 200 -31.49 10.51 25.59
C ASN A 200 -31.53 9.44 24.48
N GLU A 201 -32.66 8.74 24.31
CA GLU A 201 -32.87 7.74 23.25
C GLU A 201 -32.86 8.39 21.86
N LEU A 202 -33.50 9.56 21.69
CA LEU A 202 -33.46 10.31 20.42
C LEU A 202 -32.04 10.77 20.06
N LEU A 203 -31.29 11.24 21.06
CA LEU A 203 -29.90 11.64 20.87
C LEU A 203 -29.02 10.44 20.46
N GLN A 204 -29.24 9.29 21.09
CA GLN A 204 -28.56 8.04 20.78
C GLN A 204 -28.87 7.55 19.36
N LEU A 205 -30.15 7.53 18.97
CA LEU A 205 -30.61 7.19 17.63
C LEU A 205 -29.98 8.10 16.56
N SER A 206 -29.99 9.41 16.79
CA SER A 206 -29.39 10.39 15.88
C SER A 206 -27.88 10.16 15.72
N VAL A 207 -27.16 9.86 16.80
CA VAL A 207 -25.72 9.58 16.74
C VAL A 207 -25.42 8.29 15.95
N VAL A 208 -26.19 7.22 16.17
CA VAL A 208 -26.04 5.96 15.42
C VAL A 208 -26.31 6.18 13.94
N TYR A 209 -27.44 6.83 13.61
CA TYR A 209 -27.79 7.15 12.23
C TYR A 209 -26.71 8.00 11.55
N ASN A 210 -26.26 9.08 12.21
CA ASN A 210 -25.23 9.97 11.65
C ASN A 210 -23.90 9.24 11.41
N SER A 211 -23.55 8.27 12.26
CA SER A 211 -22.33 7.45 12.11
C SER A 211 -22.40 6.54 10.88
N LEU A 212 -23.59 6.02 10.58
CA LEU A 212 -23.80 5.06 9.49
C LEU A 212 -24.33 5.68 8.21
N SER A 213 -24.76 6.95 8.24
CA SER A 213 -25.41 7.67 7.13
C SER A 213 -24.70 7.57 5.77
N VAL A 214 -23.36 7.49 5.80
CA VAL A 214 -22.51 7.35 4.61
C VAL A 214 -22.68 5.98 3.91
N ILE A 215 -23.09 4.96 4.67
CA ILE A 215 -23.24 3.57 4.24
C ILE A 215 -24.71 3.17 4.00
N LEU A 216 -25.66 3.76 4.72
CA LEU A 216 -27.07 3.32 4.68
C LEU A 216 -27.63 3.26 3.25
N ASN A 217 -27.26 4.23 2.41
CA ASN A 217 -27.77 4.40 1.04
C ASN A 217 -26.83 3.87 -0.05
N THR A 218 -25.73 3.20 0.29
CA THR A 218 -24.81 2.68 -0.73
C THR A 218 -25.25 1.32 -1.24
N ASP A 219 -25.46 1.21 -2.55
CA ASP A 219 -25.80 -0.05 -3.24
C ASP A 219 -24.56 -0.90 -3.56
N ILE A 220 -23.37 -0.29 -3.60
CA ILE A 220 -22.11 -0.94 -3.95
C ILE A 220 -21.12 -0.78 -2.79
N TRP A 221 -20.72 -1.91 -2.21
CA TRP A 221 -19.70 -1.95 -1.16
C TRP A 221 -18.28 -1.98 -1.76
N ASN A 222 -17.42 -1.02 -1.39
CA ASN A 222 -16.04 -0.97 -1.86
C ASN A 222 -15.09 -0.25 -0.87
N TYR A 223 -13.80 -0.18 -1.20
CA TYR A 223 -12.82 0.45 -0.31
C TYR A 223 -13.11 1.93 -0.08
N GLY A 224 -13.73 2.61 -1.05
CA GLY A 224 -14.11 4.02 -0.93
C GLY A 224 -15.25 4.23 0.06
N THR A 225 -16.25 3.34 0.08
CA THR A 225 -17.34 3.41 1.07
C THR A 225 -16.81 3.18 2.48
N VAL A 226 -15.91 2.21 2.66
CA VAL A 226 -15.25 1.95 3.94
C VAL A 226 -14.33 3.11 4.35
N ASP A 227 -13.54 3.69 3.42
CA ASP A 227 -12.67 4.85 3.71
C ASP A 227 -13.49 6.07 4.19
N CYS A 228 -14.63 6.34 3.55
CA CYS A 228 -15.54 7.40 3.97
C CYS A 228 -16.22 7.09 5.31
N PHE A 229 -16.55 5.82 5.58
CA PHE A 229 -17.06 5.41 6.88
C PHE A 229 -16.03 5.57 7.98
N LEU A 230 -14.77 5.20 7.77
CA LEU A 230 -13.71 5.37 8.77
C LEU A 230 -13.51 6.83 9.14
N ASP A 231 -13.59 7.74 8.16
CA ASP A 231 -13.54 9.17 8.41
C ASP A 231 -14.73 9.67 9.24
N ARG A 232 -15.94 9.16 8.92
CA ARG A 232 -17.16 9.44 9.69
C ARG A 232 -17.09 8.88 11.10
N PHE A 233 -16.58 7.66 11.28
CA PHE A 233 -16.40 6.99 12.55
C PHE A 233 -15.45 7.76 13.48
N LEU A 234 -14.33 8.26 12.95
CA LEU A 234 -13.43 9.13 13.70
C LEU A 234 -14.09 10.46 14.07
N SER A 235 -14.83 11.06 13.14
CA SER A 235 -15.59 12.29 13.39
C SER A 235 -16.65 12.11 14.47
N THR A 236 -17.40 11.00 14.45
CA THR A 236 -18.36 10.68 15.51
C THR A 236 -17.66 10.42 16.84
N THR A 237 -16.51 9.75 16.82
CA THR A 237 -15.73 9.52 18.05
C THR A 237 -15.32 10.85 18.69
N LEU A 238 -14.79 11.79 17.90
CA LEU A 238 -14.45 13.14 18.36
C LEU A 238 -15.67 13.90 18.89
N TYR A 239 -16.82 13.78 18.19
CA TYR A 239 -18.06 14.36 18.66
C TYR A 239 -18.49 13.78 20.02
N ALA A 240 -18.39 12.46 20.20
CA ALA A 240 -18.81 11.75 21.41
C ALA A 240 -17.94 12.08 22.64
N GLU A 241 -16.68 12.49 22.44
CA GLU A 241 -15.78 12.92 23.53
C GLU A 241 -16.40 14.03 24.41
N LEU A 242 -17.13 14.96 23.78
CA LEU A 242 -17.74 16.13 24.42
C LEU A 242 -19.20 15.89 24.88
N ARG A 243 -19.72 14.66 24.73
CA ARG A 243 -21.15 14.34 24.92
C ARG A 243 -21.43 13.57 26.22
N PRO A 244 -22.70 13.46 26.63
CA PRO A 244 -23.11 12.72 27.82
C PRO A 244 -22.70 11.24 27.78
N HIS A 245 -22.70 10.60 28.96
CA HIS A 245 -22.30 9.20 29.12
C HIS A 245 -23.09 8.23 28.23
N SER A 246 -24.39 8.48 28.05
CA SER A 246 -25.27 7.69 27.18
C SER A 246 -24.81 7.63 25.72
N VAL A 247 -24.22 8.72 25.20
CA VAL A 247 -23.66 8.75 23.83
C VAL A 247 -22.32 8.02 23.80
N LYS A 248 -21.49 8.20 24.83
CA LYS A 248 -20.18 7.54 24.95
C LYS A 248 -20.31 6.02 25.00
N GLU A 249 -21.32 5.49 25.69
CA GLU A 249 -21.56 4.06 25.78
C GLU A 249 -21.91 3.42 24.42
N ILE A 250 -22.75 4.09 23.62
CA ILE A 250 -23.12 3.60 22.28
C ILE A 250 -21.94 3.66 21.32
N VAL A 251 -21.26 4.81 21.27
CA VAL A 251 -20.09 4.97 20.40
C VAL A 251 -18.98 4.01 20.83
N GLY A 252 -18.86 3.77 22.13
CA GLY A 252 -18.03 2.73 22.72
C GLY A 252 -18.29 1.32 22.18
N ARG A 253 -19.55 0.91 22.12
CA ARG A 253 -19.94 -0.37 21.51
C ARG A 253 -19.59 -0.43 20.02
N LEU A 254 -19.83 0.66 19.29
CA LEU A 254 -19.42 0.77 17.88
C LEU A 254 -17.89 0.65 17.74
N GLN A 255 -17.11 1.29 18.61
CA GLN A 255 -15.65 1.19 18.64
C GLN A 255 -15.20 -0.26 18.84
N GLN A 256 -15.80 -1.00 19.78
CA GLN A 256 -15.46 -2.39 20.02
C GLN A 256 -15.70 -3.27 18.79
N ALA A 257 -16.83 -3.07 18.11
CA ALA A 257 -17.19 -3.79 16.89
C ALA A 257 -16.17 -3.51 15.75
N VAL A 258 -15.88 -2.23 15.49
CA VAL A 258 -14.92 -1.82 14.44
C VAL A 258 -13.49 -2.26 14.75
N LEU A 259 -13.04 -2.15 16.01
CA LEU A 259 -11.71 -2.59 16.42
C LEU A 259 -11.53 -4.11 16.31
N ALA A 260 -12.59 -4.89 16.48
CA ALA A 260 -12.55 -6.34 16.27
C ALA A 260 -12.29 -6.69 14.80
N VAL A 261 -12.88 -5.96 13.85
CA VAL A 261 -12.62 -6.12 12.41
C VAL A 261 -11.16 -5.79 12.09
N PHE A 262 -10.65 -4.66 12.58
CA PHE A 262 -9.23 -4.32 12.43
C PHE A 262 -8.32 -5.39 13.02
N GLY A 263 -8.67 -5.92 14.20
CA GLY A 263 -7.95 -7.03 14.82
C GLY A 263 -7.82 -8.24 13.89
N ARG A 264 -8.94 -8.71 13.33
CA ARG A 264 -8.96 -9.86 12.41
C ARG A 264 -8.16 -9.59 11.12
N TYR A 265 -8.38 -8.42 10.54
CA TYR A 265 -7.71 -8.00 9.30
C TYR A 265 -6.19 -7.96 9.46
N PHE A 266 -5.70 -7.21 10.46
CA PHE A 266 -4.27 -7.05 10.69
C PHE A 266 -3.61 -8.31 11.25
N ASP A 267 -4.31 -9.10 12.08
CA ASP A 267 -3.78 -10.39 12.56
C ASP A 267 -3.47 -11.32 11.40
N ARG A 268 -4.40 -11.46 10.43
CA ARG A 268 -4.17 -12.26 9.23
C ARG A 268 -3.05 -11.65 8.40
N LEU A 269 -3.06 -10.34 8.18
CA LEU A 269 -2.07 -9.66 7.34
C LEU A 269 -0.63 -9.77 7.89
N PHE A 270 -0.42 -9.55 9.19
CA PHE A 270 0.92 -9.66 9.80
C PHE A 270 1.35 -11.09 10.10
N SER A 271 0.40 -12.04 10.20
CA SER A 271 0.75 -13.46 10.32
C SER A 271 1.05 -14.09 8.97
N THR A 272 0.32 -13.69 7.93
CA THR A 272 0.32 -14.32 6.60
C THR A 272 1.03 -13.58 5.51
N GLY A 273 1.11 -12.25 5.62
CA GLY A 273 1.53 -11.40 4.52
C GLY A 273 0.53 -11.37 3.36
N GLU A 274 -0.66 -11.96 3.54
CA GLU A 274 -1.72 -12.03 2.56
C GLU A 274 -2.94 -11.28 3.09
N ILE A 275 -3.62 -10.59 2.17
CA ILE A 275 -4.88 -9.93 2.43
C ILE A 275 -5.98 -11.00 2.36
N ASP A 276 -6.93 -10.95 3.29
CA ASP A 276 -8.11 -11.80 3.20
C ASP A 276 -8.85 -11.49 1.89
N PRO A 277 -9.10 -12.46 1.00
CA PRO A 277 -9.84 -12.21 -0.24
C PRO A 277 -11.22 -11.60 0.01
N VAL A 278 -11.82 -11.85 1.18
CA VAL A 278 -13.10 -11.24 1.57
C VAL A 278 -12.94 -9.74 1.89
N LEU A 279 -11.77 -9.32 2.39
CA LEU A 279 -11.49 -7.95 2.85
C LEU A 279 -10.67 -7.12 1.84
N GLU A 280 -10.21 -7.72 0.74
CA GLU A 280 -9.38 -7.05 -0.28
C GLU A 280 -10.10 -5.87 -0.96
N ASN A 281 -11.42 -5.95 -1.09
CA ASN A 281 -12.23 -4.87 -1.63
C ASN A 281 -12.70 -3.87 -0.56
N GLU A 282 -12.39 -4.09 0.71
CA GLU A 282 -12.86 -3.26 1.83
C GLU A 282 -11.82 -2.25 2.31
N PHE A 283 -10.53 -2.60 2.25
CA PHE A 283 -9.46 -1.71 2.73
C PHE A 283 -8.60 -1.15 1.58
N ILE A 284 -7.72 -0.20 1.95
CA ILE A 284 -6.86 0.52 1.00
C ILE A 284 -5.76 -0.37 0.38
N PHE A 285 -5.51 -1.54 0.94
CA PHE A 285 -4.45 -2.44 0.50
C PHE A 285 -4.99 -3.46 -0.50
N GLN A 286 -4.23 -3.71 -1.57
CA GLN A 286 -4.59 -4.67 -2.61
C GLN A 286 -3.41 -5.60 -2.93
N SER A 287 -3.70 -6.85 -3.26
CA SER A 287 -2.69 -7.79 -3.73
C SER A 287 -2.37 -7.56 -5.21
N VAL A 288 -1.09 -7.41 -5.56
CA VAL A 288 -0.66 -7.36 -6.95
C VAL A 288 -0.32 -8.77 -7.42
N LYS A 289 -1.06 -9.28 -8.40
CA LYS A 289 -0.95 -10.66 -8.91
C LYS A 289 0.46 -11.05 -9.37
N ASP A 290 1.24 -10.09 -9.86
CA ASP A 290 2.51 -10.39 -10.55
C ASP A 290 3.78 -10.20 -9.70
N ASN A 291 3.72 -9.48 -8.56
CA ASN A 291 4.94 -9.09 -7.83
C ASN A 291 4.95 -9.40 -6.34
N ALA A 292 3.94 -10.12 -5.83
CA ALA A 292 3.82 -10.47 -4.41
C ALA A 292 3.84 -9.28 -3.42
N LEU A 293 3.78 -8.04 -3.94
CA LEU A 293 3.77 -6.79 -3.21
C LEU A 293 2.33 -6.36 -2.94
N ILE A 294 2.11 -5.80 -1.76
CA ILE A 294 0.86 -5.12 -1.41
C ILE A 294 0.97 -3.70 -1.96
N GLN A 295 -0.03 -3.29 -2.73
CA GLN A 295 -0.15 -1.93 -3.23
C GLN A 295 -1.18 -1.16 -2.43
N THR A 296 -0.86 0.08 -2.10
CA THR A 296 -1.77 1.00 -1.42
C THR A 296 -2.57 1.84 -2.42
N ARG A 297 -3.90 1.80 -2.32
CA ARG A 297 -4.86 2.64 -3.04
C ARG A 297 -4.86 4.06 -2.47
N ARG A 298 -5.34 5.02 -3.27
CA ARG A 298 -5.49 6.42 -2.80
C ARG A 298 -6.58 6.49 -1.73
N THR A 299 -6.28 7.14 -0.61
CA THR A 299 -7.20 7.39 0.51
C THR A 299 -7.30 8.88 0.80
N ARG A 300 -8.47 9.31 1.29
CA ARG A 300 -8.71 10.67 1.79
C ARG A 300 -8.89 10.70 3.31
N CYS A 301 -9.02 9.54 3.95
CA CYS A 301 -9.24 9.43 5.38
C CYS A 301 -7.98 9.75 6.18
N LEU A 302 -8.13 10.57 7.23
CA LEU A 302 -7.04 10.96 8.14
C LEU A 302 -6.51 9.81 9.00
N PHE A 303 -7.25 8.70 9.08
CA PHE A 303 -6.84 7.48 9.75
C PHE A 303 -5.53 6.91 9.17
N TRP A 304 -5.39 6.95 7.84
CA TRP A 304 -4.29 6.31 7.12
C TRP A 304 -3.08 7.25 7.02
N SER A 305 -2.34 7.36 8.13
CA SER A 305 -1.10 8.12 8.15
C SER A 305 -0.03 7.43 7.26
N LYS A 306 0.83 8.24 6.63
CA LYS A 306 2.00 7.73 5.87
C LYS A 306 2.84 6.71 6.67
N PRO A 307 3.17 6.92 7.95
CA PRO A 307 3.90 5.92 8.73
C PRO A 307 3.11 4.63 8.93
N LEU A 308 1.80 4.71 9.24
CA LEU A 308 0.95 3.53 9.41
C LEU A 308 0.95 2.65 8.16
N ILE A 309 0.75 3.26 6.98
CA ILE A 309 0.76 2.55 5.69
C ILE A 309 2.09 1.81 5.51
N LYS A 310 3.21 2.50 5.74
CA LYS A 310 4.55 1.92 5.60
C LYS A 310 4.80 0.76 6.57
N TYR A 311 4.32 0.85 7.81
CA TYR A 311 4.44 -0.25 8.77
C TYR A 311 3.66 -1.48 8.32
N VAL A 312 2.46 -1.29 7.79
CA VAL A 312 1.63 -2.38 7.26
C VAL A 312 2.30 -3.02 6.04
N GLU A 313 2.75 -2.23 5.07
CA GLU A 313 3.44 -2.72 3.86
C GLU A 313 4.68 -3.54 4.23
N ASN A 314 5.56 -2.99 5.07
CA ASN A 314 6.80 -3.67 5.49
C ASN A 314 6.51 -4.93 6.31
N GLY A 315 5.60 -4.85 7.28
CA GLY A 315 5.31 -5.98 8.15
C GLY A 315 4.63 -7.14 7.43
N ALA A 316 3.74 -6.85 6.47
CA ALA A 316 3.11 -7.85 5.64
C ALA A 316 4.11 -8.47 4.63
N LEU A 317 4.96 -7.65 4.02
CA LEU A 317 6.04 -8.13 3.15
C LEU A 317 6.97 -9.10 3.90
N ASN A 318 7.41 -8.73 5.11
CA ASN A 318 8.28 -9.59 5.91
C ASN A 318 7.57 -10.85 6.44
N ALA A 319 6.28 -10.76 6.78
CA ALA A 319 5.47 -11.93 7.14
C ALA A 319 5.44 -12.96 6.00
N ARG A 320 5.25 -12.48 4.76
CA ARG A 320 5.26 -13.34 3.57
C ARG A 320 6.63 -13.96 3.34
N ARG A 321 7.70 -13.16 3.45
CA ARG A 321 9.09 -13.64 3.31
C ARG A 321 9.42 -14.73 4.31
N LEU A 322 8.96 -14.60 5.56
CA LEU A 322 9.10 -15.65 6.58
C LEU A 322 8.45 -16.96 6.15
N ARG A 323 7.27 -16.91 5.55
CA ARG A 323 6.53 -18.10 5.08
C ARG A 323 7.06 -18.74 3.83
N THR A 324 7.82 -18.00 3.02
CA THR A 324 8.50 -18.60 1.86
C THR A 324 9.66 -19.51 2.28
N GLY A 325 10.14 -19.41 3.52
CA GLY A 325 11.18 -20.28 4.05
C GLY A 325 10.62 -21.43 4.87
N ASN A 326 11.40 -22.51 4.94
CA ASN A 326 11.11 -23.69 5.77
C ASN A 326 11.79 -23.56 7.15
N CYS A 327 11.59 -22.45 7.86
CA CYS A 327 12.08 -22.31 9.24
C CYS A 327 10.94 -22.37 10.23
N ASP A 328 11.08 -23.22 11.26
CA ASP A 328 10.18 -23.27 12.41
C ASP A 328 10.50 -22.10 13.35
N TYR A 329 9.78 -20.99 13.19
CA TYR A 329 9.87 -19.86 14.11
C TYR A 329 8.67 -19.83 15.07
N GLU A 330 8.92 -19.39 16.31
CA GLU A 330 7.83 -19.10 17.24
C GLU A 330 6.97 -17.97 16.65
N ALA A 331 5.66 -18.24 16.49
CA ALA A 331 4.76 -17.30 15.85
C ALA A 331 4.76 -15.97 16.64
N PRO A 332 5.00 -14.82 15.98
CA PRO A 332 5.00 -13.53 16.67
C PRO A 332 3.62 -13.26 17.27
N ASN A 333 3.61 -12.49 18.36
CA ASN A 333 2.36 -12.03 18.95
C ASN A 333 1.52 -11.30 17.90
N LYS A 334 0.22 -11.61 17.91
CA LYS A 334 -0.78 -11.04 17.01
C LYS A 334 -0.95 -9.55 17.24
N PHE A 335 -1.35 -8.82 16.21
CA PHE A 335 -1.66 -7.39 16.28
C PHE A 335 -2.70 -7.10 17.36
N SER A 336 -3.73 -7.94 17.48
CA SER A 336 -4.78 -7.83 18.50
C SER A 336 -4.25 -7.86 19.94
N VAL A 337 -3.13 -8.57 20.20
CA VAL A 337 -2.49 -8.57 21.52
C VAL A 337 -1.85 -7.22 21.79
N TYR A 338 -1.05 -6.70 20.86
CA TYR A 338 -0.42 -5.38 21.00
C TYR A 338 -1.43 -4.24 21.06
N LEU A 339 -2.51 -4.35 20.30
CA LEU A 339 -3.60 -3.39 20.33
C LEU A 339 -4.26 -3.37 21.72
N ARG A 340 -4.58 -4.53 22.31
CA ARG A 340 -5.14 -4.60 23.67
C ARG A 340 -4.17 -4.05 24.71
N GLU A 341 -2.88 -4.35 24.58
CA GLU A 341 -1.85 -3.80 25.46
C GLU A 341 -1.75 -2.27 25.38
N ALA A 342 -1.77 -1.70 24.17
CA ALA A 342 -1.71 -0.26 23.96
C ALA A 342 -3.01 0.44 24.39
N LEU A 343 -4.14 -0.27 24.29
CA LEU A 343 -5.42 0.25 24.72
C LEU A 343 -5.60 0.19 26.23
N ARG A 344 -4.87 -0.70 26.97
CA ARG A 344 -4.97 -0.96 28.43
C ARG A 344 -5.63 0.21 29.15
N LEU A 345 -6.93 0.07 29.34
CA LEU A 345 -7.76 1.03 30.03
C LEU A 345 -7.52 0.74 31.51
N LYS A 346 -6.88 1.68 32.20
CA LYS A 346 -7.07 1.76 33.65
C LYS A 346 -8.54 2.16 33.80
N ASP A 347 -9.34 1.24 34.35
CA ASP A 347 -10.79 1.30 34.59
C ASP A 347 -11.70 1.02 33.38
N ASP A 348 -12.92 0.57 33.69
CA ASP A 348 -14.06 0.20 32.83
C ASP A 348 -14.56 1.36 31.93
N CYS A 349 -13.65 1.95 31.17
CA CYS A 349 -13.96 3.00 30.22
C CYS A 349 -14.70 2.38 29.04
N CYS A 350 -16.02 2.51 29.04
CA CYS A 350 -16.91 2.14 27.93
C CYS A 350 -16.58 2.90 26.63
N PHE A 351 -15.63 3.84 26.60
CA PHE A 351 -15.34 4.70 25.46
C PHE A 351 -13.84 5.01 25.34
N ILE A 352 -13.34 5.05 24.10
CA ILE A 352 -11.93 5.32 23.77
C ILE A 352 -11.85 6.59 22.91
N THR A 353 -10.93 7.51 23.22
CA THR A 353 -10.74 8.73 22.43
C THR A 353 -10.18 8.44 21.04
N ALA A 354 -10.53 9.26 20.05
CA ALA A 354 -10.10 9.06 18.66
C ALA A 354 -8.57 9.06 18.53
N GLN A 355 -7.90 9.97 19.24
CA GLN A 355 -6.44 10.04 19.27
C GLN A 355 -5.80 8.78 19.86
N LYS A 356 -6.41 8.18 20.89
CA LYS A 356 -5.92 6.95 21.50
C LYS A 356 -6.09 5.78 20.53
N ILE A 357 -7.21 5.68 19.82
CA ILE A 357 -7.42 4.65 18.79
C ILE A 357 -6.32 4.72 17.71
N ILE A 358 -6.11 5.90 17.12
CA ILE A 358 -5.13 6.09 16.04
C ILE A 358 -3.72 5.73 16.53
N ARG A 359 -3.29 6.27 17.68
CA ARG A 359 -1.96 6.00 18.24
C ARG A 359 -1.77 4.54 18.62
N SER A 360 -2.78 3.89 19.19
CA SER A 360 -2.70 2.47 19.58
C SER A 360 -2.62 1.54 18.37
N ILE A 361 -3.34 1.85 17.28
CA ILE A 361 -3.24 1.10 16.02
C ILE A 361 -1.87 1.30 15.37
N GLU A 362 -1.39 2.55 15.29
CA GLU A 362 -0.05 2.84 14.76
C GLU A 362 1.05 2.13 15.55
N TYR A 363 0.99 2.17 16.88
CA TYR A 363 1.91 1.45 17.76
C TYR A 363 1.87 -0.07 17.55
N ALA A 364 0.67 -0.67 17.46
CA ALA A 364 0.54 -2.10 17.27
C ALA A 364 1.07 -2.54 15.89
N CYS A 365 0.78 -1.77 14.82
CA CYS A 365 1.35 -2.01 13.49
C CYS A 365 2.88 -1.88 13.48
N GLU A 366 3.44 -0.84 14.11
CA GLU A 366 4.88 -0.66 14.22
C GLU A 366 5.55 -1.86 14.93
N ARG A 367 4.96 -2.33 16.03
CA ARG A 367 5.46 -3.50 16.78
C ARG A 367 5.42 -4.77 15.96
N CYS A 368 4.31 -5.06 15.28
CA CYS A 368 4.20 -6.21 14.40
C CYS A 368 5.22 -6.16 13.26
N ALA A 369 5.39 -5.00 12.62
CA ALA A 369 6.37 -4.83 11.55
C ALA A 369 7.81 -5.06 12.03
N LYS A 370 8.17 -4.48 13.18
CA LYS A 370 9.50 -4.67 13.80
C LYS A 370 9.75 -6.12 14.19
N ASN A 371 8.76 -6.81 14.73
CA ASN A 371 8.89 -8.22 15.11
C ASN A 371 9.06 -9.14 13.89
N ASN A 372 8.26 -8.95 12.85
CA ASN A 372 8.40 -9.74 11.62
C ASN A 372 9.77 -9.51 10.99
N SER A 373 10.25 -8.27 11.01
CA SER A 373 11.59 -7.95 10.52
C SER A 373 12.70 -8.55 11.37
N SER A 374 12.60 -8.48 12.70
CA SER A 374 13.61 -9.05 13.59
C SER A 374 13.65 -10.58 13.54
N LEU A 375 12.50 -11.23 13.40
CA LEU A 375 12.42 -12.68 13.15
C LEU A 375 13.08 -13.06 11.83
N LEU A 376 12.78 -12.33 10.75
CA LEU A 376 13.39 -12.59 9.45
C LEU A 376 14.90 -12.36 9.48
N PHE A 377 15.36 -11.33 10.18
CA PHE A 377 16.78 -11.07 10.36
C PHE A 377 17.46 -12.12 11.27
N ARG A 378 16.74 -12.67 12.25
CA ARG A 378 17.23 -13.79 13.05
C ARG A 378 17.50 -15.02 12.18
N SER A 379 16.60 -15.33 11.23
CA SER A 379 16.83 -16.40 10.25
C SER A 379 18.01 -16.12 9.33
N VAL A 380 18.34 -14.86 9.05
CA VAL A 380 19.57 -14.47 8.34
C VAL A 380 20.82 -14.74 9.21
N LEU A 381 20.73 -14.57 10.53
CA LEU A 381 21.85 -14.78 11.45
C LEU A 381 22.05 -16.25 11.84
N GLU A 382 21.10 -17.13 11.53
CA GLU A 382 21.21 -18.56 11.85
C GLU A 382 22.44 -19.18 11.18
N ASN A 383 23.10 -20.08 11.93
CA ASN A 383 24.28 -20.84 11.51
C ASN A 383 25.51 -19.99 11.12
N ASP A 384 25.62 -18.73 11.58
CA ASP A 384 26.71 -17.78 11.26
C ASP A 384 26.92 -17.55 9.75
N THR A 385 25.90 -17.87 8.95
CA THR A 385 25.96 -17.82 7.48
C THR A 385 26.19 -16.39 6.96
N LEU A 386 25.62 -15.37 7.63
CA LEU A 386 25.82 -13.97 7.27
C LEU A 386 27.29 -13.55 7.39
N SER A 387 27.90 -13.81 8.54
CA SER A 387 29.32 -13.51 8.83
C SER A 387 30.22 -14.14 7.79
N GLN A 388 29.93 -15.41 7.45
CA GLN A 388 30.65 -16.12 6.43
C GLN A 388 30.49 -15.43 5.07
N ILE A 389 29.26 -15.28 4.55
CA ILE A 389 29.01 -14.65 3.23
C ILE A 389 29.63 -13.26 3.13
N LEU A 390 29.55 -12.43 4.17
CA LEU A 390 30.16 -11.09 4.17
C LEU A 390 31.69 -11.15 4.06
N LYS A 391 32.35 -12.10 4.75
CA LYS A 391 33.80 -12.33 4.59
C LYS A 391 34.15 -12.86 3.19
N GLU A 392 33.32 -13.74 2.63
CA GLU A 392 33.50 -14.23 1.26
C GLU A 392 33.41 -13.07 0.27
N MET A 393 32.38 -12.22 0.38
CA MET A 393 32.23 -11.03 -0.46
C MET A 393 33.41 -10.06 -0.31
N GLU A 394 33.87 -9.81 0.91
CA GLU A 394 35.05 -8.96 1.14
C GLU A 394 36.31 -9.56 0.46
N SER A 395 36.48 -10.88 0.53
CA SER A 395 37.60 -11.56 -0.11
C SER A 395 37.53 -11.53 -1.64
N VAL A 396 36.33 -11.74 -2.20
CA VAL A 396 36.06 -11.82 -3.64
C VAL A 396 36.10 -10.47 -4.33
N TYR A 397 35.71 -9.37 -3.66
CA TYR A 397 35.71 -8.04 -4.27
C TYR A 397 36.91 -7.17 -3.87
N THR A 398 37.53 -7.44 -2.71
CA THR A 398 38.61 -6.61 -2.16
C THR A 398 39.74 -7.38 -1.49
N GLY A 399 39.74 -8.71 -1.56
CA GLY A 399 40.72 -9.51 -0.84
C GLY A 399 41.77 -10.16 -1.73
N PHE A 400 42.38 -11.18 -1.16
CA PHE A 400 43.46 -11.94 -1.78
C PHE A 400 43.03 -12.64 -3.08
N ALA A 401 41.77 -13.11 -3.16
CA ALA A 401 41.24 -13.79 -4.33
C ALA A 401 41.28 -12.93 -5.61
N VAL A 402 41.06 -11.61 -5.49
CA VAL A 402 41.16 -10.70 -6.66
C VAL A 402 42.60 -10.52 -7.11
N ARG A 403 43.54 -10.44 -6.16
CA ARG A 403 44.96 -10.26 -6.48
C ARG A 403 45.53 -11.52 -7.13
N GLU A 404 45.21 -12.69 -6.60
CA GLU A 404 45.56 -13.97 -7.19
C GLU A 404 44.91 -14.15 -8.57
N MET A 405 43.64 -13.74 -8.73
CA MET A 405 42.99 -13.73 -10.04
C MET A 405 43.71 -12.80 -11.03
N ALA A 406 44.10 -11.61 -10.59
CA ALA A 406 44.80 -10.65 -11.45
C ALA A 406 46.20 -11.14 -11.83
N PHE A 407 46.94 -11.74 -10.90
CA PHE A 407 48.21 -12.40 -11.18
C PHE A 407 48.01 -13.59 -12.13
N ASP A 408 46.97 -14.39 -11.90
CA ASP A 408 46.55 -15.49 -12.76
C ASP A 408 45.82 -15.04 -14.04
N LEU A 409 45.74 -13.75 -14.34
CA LEU A 409 45.28 -13.26 -15.64
C LEU A 409 46.39 -12.52 -16.38
N PHE A 410 47.12 -11.67 -15.67
CA PHE A 410 48.03 -10.68 -16.25
C PHE A 410 49.47 -10.84 -15.81
N GLY A 411 49.77 -11.72 -14.85
CA GLY A 411 51.07 -11.81 -14.20
C GLY A 411 52.25 -11.81 -15.17
N ALA A 412 53.23 -10.95 -14.88
CA ALA A 412 54.35 -10.67 -15.76
C ALA A 412 55.27 -11.88 -16.07
N THR A 413 55.23 -12.93 -15.26
CA THR A 413 56.10 -14.12 -15.36
C THR A 413 55.47 -15.28 -16.13
N ARG A 414 54.35 -15.04 -16.82
CA ARG A 414 53.53 -16.11 -17.39
C ARG A 414 53.95 -16.50 -18.80
N SER A 415 53.89 -17.80 -19.08
CA SER A 415 54.30 -18.41 -20.34
C SER A 415 53.15 -18.65 -21.33
N SER A 416 51.88 -18.52 -20.93
CA SER A 416 50.71 -18.77 -21.78
C SER A 416 49.86 -17.51 -22.00
N GLN A 417 49.40 -17.29 -23.24
CA GLN A 417 48.69 -16.07 -23.66
C GLN A 417 47.15 -16.17 -23.54
N HIS A 418 46.60 -17.35 -23.25
CA HIS A 418 45.15 -17.58 -23.23
C HIS A 418 44.72 -18.32 -21.97
N CYS A 419 44.34 -17.57 -20.92
CA CYS A 419 43.68 -18.14 -19.76
C CYS A 419 42.19 -17.77 -19.77
N SER A 420 41.33 -18.73 -19.49
CA SER A 420 39.90 -18.47 -19.31
C SER A 420 39.70 -17.72 -17.99
N ILE A 421 39.03 -16.56 -18.04
CA ILE A 421 38.67 -15.76 -16.86
C ILE A 421 37.92 -16.61 -15.82
N VAL A 422 37.13 -17.57 -16.28
CA VAL A 422 36.38 -18.48 -15.41
C VAL A 422 37.31 -19.42 -14.64
N LEU A 423 38.27 -20.04 -15.32
CA LEU A 423 39.24 -20.94 -14.70
C LEU A 423 40.15 -20.18 -13.72
N SER A 424 40.61 -18.98 -14.10
CA SER A 424 41.46 -18.16 -13.24
C SER A 424 40.77 -17.73 -11.95
N PHE A 425 39.48 -17.40 -11.99
CA PHE A 425 38.74 -17.10 -10.76
C PHE A 425 38.53 -18.35 -9.90
N GLN A 426 38.21 -19.51 -10.50
CA GLN A 426 38.06 -20.74 -9.74
C GLN A 426 39.38 -21.14 -9.04
N ASN A 427 40.50 -21.02 -9.75
CA ASN A 427 41.83 -21.24 -9.19
C ASN A 427 42.15 -20.22 -8.09
N SER A 428 41.83 -18.93 -8.28
CA SER A 428 42.11 -17.90 -7.29
C SER A 428 41.32 -18.10 -6.00
N LEU A 429 40.08 -18.59 -6.07
CA LEU A 429 39.30 -18.98 -4.91
C LEU A 429 39.95 -20.15 -4.16
N GLN A 430 40.36 -21.22 -4.87
CA GLN A 430 41.02 -22.37 -4.26
C GLN A 430 42.34 -21.97 -3.58
N LEU A 431 43.16 -21.16 -4.25
CA LEU A 431 44.42 -20.63 -3.70
C LEU A 431 44.21 -19.72 -2.49
N SER A 432 43.07 -19.02 -2.44
CA SER A 432 42.68 -18.20 -1.30
C SER A 432 42.15 -19.02 -0.12
N GLY A 433 42.18 -20.36 -0.20
CA GLY A 433 41.77 -21.27 0.87
C GLY A 433 40.26 -21.50 0.95
N PHE A 434 39.50 -21.20 -0.11
CA PHE A 434 38.08 -21.51 -0.13
C PHE A 434 37.86 -23.00 -0.38
N PRO A 435 37.03 -23.66 0.45
CA PRO A 435 36.63 -25.04 0.21
C PRO A 435 35.76 -25.14 -1.06
N PRO A 436 35.77 -26.31 -1.74
CA PRO A 436 35.15 -26.50 -3.04
C PRO A 436 33.65 -26.20 -3.04
N GLU A 437 32.94 -26.50 -1.96
CA GLU A 437 31.50 -26.22 -1.86
C GLU A 437 31.20 -24.73 -1.93
N ILE A 438 32.10 -23.89 -1.42
CA ILE A 438 31.95 -22.43 -1.46
C ILE A 438 32.26 -21.91 -2.86
N CYS A 439 33.29 -22.45 -3.52
CA CYS A 439 33.63 -22.08 -4.90
C CYS A 439 32.46 -22.28 -5.86
N GLU A 440 31.70 -23.36 -5.69
CA GLU A 440 30.51 -23.67 -6.52
C GLU A 440 29.34 -22.70 -6.29
N ARG A 441 29.28 -22.01 -5.13
CA ARG A 441 28.26 -20.98 -4.87
C ARG A 441 28.52 -19.70 -5.64
N TRP A 442 29.70 -19.49 -6.21
CA TRP A 442 30.02 -18.29 -6.96
C TRP A 442 29.87 -18.53 -8.46
N THR A 443 29.09 -17.67 -9.11
CA THR A 443 28.86 -17.72 -10.55
C THR A 443 29.58 -16.58 -11.25
N ILE A 444 30.18 -16.90 -12.40
CA ILE A 444 30.85 -15.94 -13.26
C ILE A 444 30.16 -15.94 -14.61
N ARG A 445 29.93 -14.76 -15.17
CA ARG A 445 29.53 -14.57 -16.56
C ARG A 445 30.50 -13.60 -17.22
N CYS A 446 30.98 -13.94 -18.41
CA CYS A 446 31.89 -13.12 -19.21
C CYS A 446 31.78 -13.58 -20.67
N ASP A 447 30.73 -13.13 -21.35
CA ASP A 447 30.32 -13.68 -22.66
C ASP A 447 31.27 -13.26 -23.80
N SER A 448 31.89 -12.08 -23.70
CA SER A 448 32.85 -11.55 -24.69
C SER A 448 34.31 -11.92 -24.42
N GLY A 449 34.61 -12.50 -23.24
CA GLY A 449 35.98 -12.68 -22.76
C GLY A 449 36.70 -11.38 -22.35
N LEU A 450 36.02 -10.23 -22.39
CA LEU A 450 36.58 -8.94 -21.96
C LEU A 450 36.24 -8.64 -20.49
N LEU A 451 37.17 -7.94 -19.81
CA LEU A 451 36.99 -7.51 -18.42
C LEU A 451 35.75 -6.63 -18.22
N ASP A 452 35.38 -5.85 -19.24
CA ASP A 452 34.25 -4.91 -19.15
C ASP A 452 32.90 -5.64 -18.97
N ASP A 453 32.82 -6.92 -19.37
CA ASP A 453 31.60 -7.74 -19.28
C ASP A 453 31.62 -8.71 -18.09
N LEU A 454 32.68 -8.71 -17.27
CA LEU A 454 32.83 -9.62 -16.14
C LEU A 454 31.75 -9.39 -15.07
N VAL A 455 30.96 -10.42 -14.76
CA VAL A 455 29.96 -10.40 -13.69
C VAL A 455 30.19 -11.59 -12.78
N ILE A 456 30.54 -11.31 -11.52
CA ILE A 456 30.69 -12.28 -10.45
C ILE A 456 29.52 -12.10 -9.47
N LYS A 457 28.76 -13.18 -9.23
CA LYS A 457 27.60 -13.15 -8.33
C LYS A 457 27.58 -14.36 -7.39
N PRO A 458 27.32 -14.17 -6.08
CA PRO A 458 27.07 -15.28 -5.17
C PRO A 458 25.66 -15.85 -5.41
N GLN A 459 25.52 -17.17 -5.34
CA GLN A 459 24.25 -17.87 -5.24
C GLN A 459 23.76 -17.78 -3.79
N LEU A 460 22.74 -16.94 -3.56
CA LEU A 460 22.19 -16.70 -2.24
C LEU A 460 20.91 -17.51 -2.06
N SER A 461 20.88 -18.37 -1.05
CA SER A 461 19.68 -19.06 -0.61
C SER A 461 18.78 -18.15 0.22
N TRP A 462 17.53 -18.57 0.44
CA TRP A 462 16.66 -17.94 1.42
C TRP A 462 17.32 -18.00 2.80
N PRO A 463 17.27 -16.93 3.64
CA PRO A 463 16.67 -15.60 3.41
C PRO A 463 17.66 -14.53 2.90
N MET A 464 18.90 -14.89 2.56
CA MET A 464 20.00 -13.96 2.26
C MET A 464 19.76 -13.07 1.04
N TYR A 465 19.09 -13.58 0.02
CA TYR A 465 18.80 -12.80 -1.19
C TYR A 465 17.85 -11.62 -0.94
N TYR A 466 17.14 -11.58 0.20
CA TYR A 466 16.36 -10.41 0.61
C TYR A 466 17.23 -9.31 1.23
N LEU A 467 18.40 -9.66 1.80
CA LEU A 467 19.32 -8.70 2.39
C LEU A 467 20.27 -8.10 1.34
N ILE A 468 20.91 -8.95 0.55
CA ILE A 468 21.88 -8.54 -0.47
C ILE A 468 21.15 -8.32 -1.79
N GLU A 469 20.74 -7.07 -2.02
CA GLU A 469 20.06 -6.68 -3.27
C GLU A 469 21.00 -6.79 -4.48
N GLU A 470 20.47 -7.18 -5.65
CA GLU A 470 21.25 -7.27 -6.90
C GLU A 470 21.96 -5.97 -7.26
N LYS A 471 21.36 -4.83 -6.90
CA LYS A 471 21.93 -3.51 -7.13
C LYS A 471 23.29 -3.35 -6.44
N LEU A 472 23.45 -3.81 -5.21
CA LEU A 472 24.74 -3.77 -4.51
C LEU A 472 25.78 -4.62 -5.24
N VAL A 473 25.40 -5.84 -5.63
CA VAL A 473 26.27 -6.76 -6.36
C VAL A 473 26.71 -6.16 -7.70
N SER A 474 25.81 -5.46 -8.40
CA SER A 474 26.14 -4.77 -9.65
C SER A 474 27.19 -3.67 -9.45
N THR A 475 27.07 -2.87 -8.39
CA THR A 475 28.02 -1.81 -8.08
C THR A 475 29.38 -2.37 -7.63
N LEU A 476 29.39 -3.46 -6.86
CA LEU A 476 30.62 -4.16 -6.47
C LEU A 476 31.36 -4.73 -7.68
N ASN A 477 30.65 -5.27 -8.67
CA ASN A 477 31.26 -5.71 -9.92
C ASN A 477 31.89 -4.54 -10.70
N LEU A 478 31.24 -3.38 -10.72
CA LEU A 478 31.85 -2.18 -11.32
C LEU A 478 33.13 -1.77 -10.58
N CYS A 479 33.18 -1.89 -9.24
CA CYS A 479 34.41 -1.66 -8.46
C CYS A 479 35.50 -2.65 -8.86
N LEU A 480 35.14 -3.92 -8.96
CA LEU A 480 36.06 -5.00 -9.30
C LEU A 480 36.66 -4.81 -10.69
N ARG A 481 35.86 -4.50 -11.70
CA ARG A 481 36.34 -4.24 -13.07
C ARG A 481 37.34 -3.08 -13.10
N PHE A 482 37.03 -2.00 -12.39
CA PHE A 482 37.94 -0.86 -12.27
C PHE A 482 39.27 -1.25 -11.61
N LEU A 483 39.22 -2.04 -10.54
CA LEU A 483 40.42 -2.54 -9.85
C LEU A 483 41.23 -3.49 -10.75
N LEU A 484 40.59 -4.42 -11.45
CA LEU A 484 41.26 -5.36 -12.35
C LEU A 484 41.96 -4.63 -13.52
N ARG A 485 41.36 -3.57 -14.05
CA ARG A 485 41.99 -2.74 -15.09
C ARG A 485 43.25 -2.02 -14.59
N LEU A 486 43.25 -1.56 -13.34
CA LEU A 486 44.44 -0.98 -12.72
C LEU A 486 45.55 -2.02 -12.52
N LEU A 487 45.19 -3.22 -12.03
CA LEU A 487 46.14 -4.32 -11.83
C LEU A 487 46.71 -4.84 -13.15
N GLN A 488 45.89 -4.97 -14.20
CA GLN A 488 46.33 -5.33 -15.55
C GLN A 488 47.41 -4.37 -16.06
N ALA A 489 47.19 -3.07 -15.92
CA ALA A 489 48.15 -2.06 -16.35
C ALA A 489 49.46 -2.12 -15.53
N GLN A 490 49.39 -2.45 -14.24
CA GLN A 490 50.59 -2.62 -13.40
C GLN A 490 51.41 -3.85 -13.78
N GLU A 491 50.74 -4.98 -14.01
CA GLU A 491 51.40 -6.20 -14.45
C GLU A 491 52.03 -6.05 -15.85
N ALA A 492 51.36 -5.34 -16.76
CA ALA A 492 51.92 -4.98 -18.07
C ALA A 492 53.25 -4.20 -17.94
N LEU A 493 53.31 -3.20 -17.04
CA LEU A 493 54.54 -2.46 -16.77
C LEU A 493 55.62 -3.31 -16.08
N SER A 494 55.22 -4.25 -15.22
CA SER A 494 56.14 -5.20 -14.61
C SER A 494 56.74 -6.16 -15.65
N ALA A 495 55.94 -6.65 -16.60
CA ALA A 495 56.41 -7.46 -17.73
C ALA A 495 57.44 -6.70 -18.56
N VAL A 496 57.15 -5.45 -18.92
CA VAL A 496 58.09 -4.57 -19.63
C VAL A 496 59.41 -4.42 -18.86
N ARG A 497 59.35 -4.25 -17.53
CA ARG A 497 60.56 -4.14 -16.69
C ARG A 497 61.40 -5.41 -16.68
N ILE A 498 60.76 -6.59 -16.64
CA ILE A 498 61.43 -7.89 -16.70
C ILE A 498 62.09 -8.07 -18.07
N ASP A 499 61.36 -7.82 -19.14
CA ASP A 499 61.86 -7.92 -20.52
C ASP A 499 63.08 -6.99 -20.71
N LEU A 500 62.98 -5.75 -20.22
CA LEU A 500 64.08 -4.78 -20.25
C LEU A 500 65.30 -5.17 -19.42
N ALA A 501 65.15 -6.02 -18.41
CA ALA A 501 66.26 -6.56 -17.63
C ALA A 501 67.01 -7.67 -18.39
N VAL A 502 66.30 -8.41 -19.24
CA VAL A 502 66.83 -9.54 -20.01
C VAL A 502 67.43 -9.10 -21.35
N THR A 503 66.84 -8.10 -22.03
CA THR A 503 67.34 -7.59 -23.32
C THR A 503 68.65 -6.83 -23.18
N LYS A 504 69.69 -7.25 -23.92
CA LYS A 504 71.03 -6.64 -23.92
C LYS A 504 71.20 -5.49 -24.91
N GLU A 505 70.43 -5.46 -25.99
CA GLU A 505 70.45 -4.40 -27.01
C GLU A 505 69.04 -3.85 -27.22
N LEU A 506 68.89 -2.53 -27.14
CA LEU A 506 67.66 -1.80 -27.43
C LEU A 506 67.99 -0.69 -28.43
N HIS A 507 67.16 -0.53 -29.45
CA HIS A 507 67.30 0.56 -30.43
C HIS A 507 67.04 1.97 -29.83
N ILE A 508 66.55 2.04 -28.59
CA ILE A 508 66.18 3.28 -27.89
C ILE A 508 67.03 3.46 -26.62
N SER A 509 67.24 4.71 -26.21
CA SER A 509 67.86 5.02 -24.91
C SER A 509 67.06 4.40 -23.75
N ARG A 510 67.58 3.32 -23.16
CA ARG A 510 67.04 2.60 -21.99
C ARG A 510 66.59 3.53 -20.86
N GLN A 511 67.31 4.65 -20.66
CA GLN A 511 66.97 5.67 -19.67
C GLN A 511 65.62 6.35 -19.92
N ARG A 512 65.30 6.74 -21.16
CA ARG A 512 64.04 7.44 -21.47
C ARG A 512 62.82 6.51 -21.37
N LEU A 513 62.98 5.25 -21.76
CA LEU A 513 61.94 4.24 -21.61
C LEU A 513 61.67 3.91 -20.13
N ASN A 514 62.73 3.74 -19.33
CA ASN A 514 62.58 3.61 -17.88
C ASN A 514 61.89 4.83 -17.25
N HIS A 515 62.16 6.03 -17.75
CA HIS A 515 61.50 7.24 -17.30
C HIS A 515 60.00 7.20 -17.62
N LEU A 516 59.61 6.84 -18.84
CA LEU A 516 58.20 6.67 -19.23
C LEU A 516 57.48 5.67 -18.32
N ILE A 517 58.08 4.49 -18.11
CA ILE A 517 57.53 3.44 -17.24
C ILE A 517 57.31 3.98 -15.82
N CYS A 518 58.28 4.68 -15.25
CA CYS A 518 58.13 5.26 -13.91
C CYS A 518 57.02 6.32 -13.85
N PHE A 519 56.88 7.15 -14.90
CA PHE A 519 55.84 8.17 -14.99
C PHE A 519 54.42 7.61 -15.12
N ILE A 520 54.26 6.41 -15.70
CA ILE A 520 52.97 5.70 -15.75
C ILE A 520 52.74 4.90 -14.47
N ALA A 521 53.76 4.18 -13.98
CA ALA A 521 53.63 3.31 -12.82
C ALA A 521 53.27 4.07 -11.55
N GLN A 522 53.93 5.20 -11.27
CA GLN A 522 53.69 5.98 -10.05
C GLN A 522 52.21 6.37 -9.83
N PRO A 523 51.49 7.01 -10.78
CA PRO A 523 50.07 7.29 -10.63
C PRO A 523 49.22 6.04 -10.50
N LEU A 524 49.47 5.00 -11.32
CA LEU A 524 48.65 3.80 -11.28
C LEU A 524 48.78 3.06 -9.94
N THR A 525 49.98 2.96 -9.38
CA THR A 525 50.23 2.36 -8.05
C THR A 525 49.57 3.16 -6.94
N ALA A 526 49.74 4.49 -6.94
CA ALA A 526 49.10 5.33 -5.94
C ALA A 526 47.56 5.20 -5.98
N ILE A 527 46.97 5.24 -7.18
CA ILE A 527 45.52 5.12 -7.38
C ILE A 527 45.02 3.74 -6.95
N SER A 528 45.71 2.66 -7.34
CA SER A 528 45.30 1.31 -6.96
C SER A 528 45.34 1.12 -5.45
N GLU A 529 46.38 1.62 -4.78
CA GLU A 529 46.52 1.49 -3.32
C GLU A 529 45.44 2.29 -2.58
N ILE A 530 45.22 3.56 -2.96
CA ILE A 530 44.15 4.38 -2.37
C ILE A 530 42.79 3.73 -2.61
N PHE A 531 42.49 3.33 -3.85
CA PHE A 531 41.20 2.76 -4.19
C PHE A 531 40.96 1.45 -3.43
N PHE A 532 41.94 0.55 -3.43
CA PHE A 532 41.88 -0.73 -2.74
C PHE A 532 41.70 -0.56 -1.23
N THR A 533 42.55 0.24 -0.59
CA THR A 533 42.49 0.46 0.87
C THR A 533 41.18 1.12 1.29
N HIS A 534 40.68 2.08 0.51
CA HIS A 534 39.41 2.71 0.78
C HIS A 534 38.22 1.77 0.60
N LEU A 535 38.19 1.02 -0.51
CA LEU A 535 37.14 0.04 -0.81
C LEU A 535 37.06 -1.03 0.28
N GLN A 536 38.21 -1.60 0.66
CA GLN A 536 38.30 -2.57 1.75
C GLN A 536 37.80 -1.96 3.06
N ALA A 537 38.31 -0.80 3.47
CA ALA A 537 37.90 -0.16 4.72
C ALA A 537 36.39 0.13 4.80
N MET A 538 35.77 0.55 3.70
CA MET A 538 34.31 0.76 3.65
C MET A 538 33.53 -0.54 3.79
N LEU A 539 33.95 -1.60 3.07
CA LEU A 539 33.29 -2.91 3.14
C LEU A 539 33.40 -3.50 4.53
N THR A 540 34.62 -3.62 5.08
CA THR A 540 34.85 -4.16 6.43
C THR A 540 34.02 -3.41 7.47
N LYS A 541 34.02 -2.06 7.42
CA LYS A 541 33.26 -1.23 8.37
C LYS A 541 31.74 -1.43 8.24
N LYS A 542 31.20 -1.42 7.01
CA LYS A 542 29.75 -1.52 6.78
C LYS A 542 29.25 -2.94 7.03
N PHE A 543 30.00 -3.97 6.66
CA PHE A 543 29.67 -5.36 6.93
C PHE A 543 29.67 -5.66 8.44
N ALA A 544 30.62 -5.11 9.20
CA ALA A 544 30.60 -5.20 10.66
C ALA A 544 29.35 -4.55 11.29
N LEU A 545 28.82 -3.46 10.70
CA LEU A 545 27.58 -2.84 11.16
C LEU A 545 26.33 -3.66 10.77
N VAL A 546 26.34 -4.25 9.57
CA VAL A 546 25.27 -5.17 9.12
C VAL A 546 25.15 -6.36 10.07
N ALA A 547 26.26 -7.00 10.42
CA ALA A 547 26.28 -8.12 11.37
C ALA A 547 25.77 -7.75 12.78
N ARG A 548 25.80 -6.46 13.16
CA ARG A 548 25.30 -5.96 14.46
C ARG A 548 23.87 -5.43 14.42
N SER A 549 23.20 -5.48 13.27
CA SER A 549 21.84 -4.97 13.12
C SER A 549 20.84 -5.83 13.90
N LYS A 550 19.65 -5.28 14.21
CA LYS A 550 18.59 -6.02 14.91
C LYS A 550 17.40 -6.35 14.02
N THR A 551 17.27 -5.62 12.92
CA THR A 551 16.17 -5.75 11.97
C THR A 551 16.71 -5.80 10.55
N LEU A 552 15.93 -6.37 9.64
CA LEU A 552 16.28 -6.46 8.23
C LEU A 552 16.38 -5.06 7.60
N GLU A 553 15.48 -4.12 7.95
CA GLU A 553 15.49 -2.77 7.37
C GLU A 553 16.72 -1.97 7.80
N GLU A 554 17.19 -2.11 9.04
CA GLU A 554 18.45 -1.50 9.50
C GLU A 554 19.63 -2.00 8.66
N ALA A 555 19.73 -3.32 8.50
CA ALA A 555 20.79 -3.95 7.72
C ALA A 555 20.74 -3.52 6.24
N GLN A 556 19.56 -3.53 5.62
CA GLN A 556 19.35 -3.05 4.25
C GLN A 556 19.68 -1.56 4.10
N HIS A 557 19.34 -0.73 5.08
CA HIS A 557 19.68 0.69 5.06
C HIS A 557 21.19 0.90 5.07
N ILE A 558 21.93 0.15 5.88
CA ILE A 558 23.40 0.21 5.90
C ILE A 558 23.99 -0.23 4.56
N LEU A 559 23.46 -1.29 3.94
CA LEU A 559 23.89 -1.76 2.62
C LEU A 559 23.53 -0.77 1.49
N LYS A 560 22.39 -0.08 1.58
CA LYS A 560 22.01 0.98 0.65
C LYS A 560 22.94 2.18 0.75
N ASP A 561 23.30 2.56 1.97
CA ASP A 561 24.29 3.61 2.20
C ASP A 561 25.68 3.23 1.69
N LEU A 562 26.11 1.97 1.89
CA LEU A 562 27.31 1.44 1.25
C LEU A 562 27.20 1.54 -0.28
N ASN A 563 26.11 1.06 -0.88
CA ASN A 563 25.91 1.10 -2.32
C ASN A 563 25.97 2.51 -2.89
N MET A 564 25.42 3.51 -2.18
CA MET A 564 25.52 4.92 -2.57
C MET A 564 26.97 5.41 -2.57
N HIS A 565 27.75 5.09 -1.53
CA HIS A 565 29.18 5.44 -1.48
C HIS A 565 29.99 4.76 -2.59
N LEU A 566 29.75 3.47 -2.84
CA LEU A 566 30.39 2.73 -3.93
C LEU A 566 30.04 3.30 -5.30
N THR A 567 28.77 3.62 -5.52
CA THR A 567 28.29 4.23 -6.77
C THR A 567 29.01 5.56 -6.98
N ASN A 568 29.11 6.40 -5.96
CA ASN A 568 29.78 7.70 -6.04
C ASN A 568 31.27 7.62 -6.43
N LEU A 569 31.94 6.52 -6.11
CA LEU A 569 33.35 6.30 -6.46
C LEU A 569 33.53 5.99 -7.94
N ILE A 570 32.58 5.28 -8.55
CA ILE A 570 32.67 4.81 -9.94
C ILE A 570 31.90 5.70 -10.92
N THR A 571 30.97 6.50 -10.43
CA THR A 571 30.21 7.44 -11.26
C THR A 571 31.14 8.37 -12.04
N ARG A 572 31.02 8.30 -13.38
CA ARG A 572 31.69 9.19 -14.32
C ARG A 572 30.87 10.45 -14.54
N SER A 573 30.79 11.31 -13.53
CA SER A 573 30.08 12.59 -13.62
C SER A 573 30.96 13.77 -13.18
N GLY A 574 30.93 14.87 -13.94
CA GLY A 574 31.68 16.09 -13.61
C GLY A 574 33.20 15.86 -13.56
N SER A 575 33.87 16.39 -12.53
CA SER A 575 35.32 16.23 -12.33
C SER A 575 35.77 14.78 -12.16
N ARG A 576 34.89 13.88 -11.67
CA ARG A 576 35.20 12.45 -11.53
C ARG A 576 35.31 11.75 -12.89
N ALA A 577 34.56 12.19 -13.91
CA ALA A 577 34.70 11.66 -15.26
C ALA A 577 36.11 11.92 -15.79
N LEU A 578 36.63 13.14 -15.60
CA LEU A 578 37.99 13.50 -16.01
C LEU A 578 39.07 12.65 -15.31
N ILE A 579 38.87 12.31 -14.03
CA ILE A 579 39.78 11.43 -13.30
C ILE A 579 39.73 10.01 -13.86
N HIS A 580 38.53 9.45 -14.03
CA HIS A 580 38.35 8.11 -14.60
C HIS A 580 38.89 8.01 -16.03
N ASP A 581 38.74 9.05 -16.84
CA ASP A 581 39.28 9.12 -18.20
C ASP A 581 40.81 9.24 -18.21
N ALA A 582 41.39 10.04 -17.31
CA ALA A 582 42.84 10.15 -17.15
C ALA A 582 43.46 8.81 -16.71
N ILE A 583 42.83 8.14 -15.74
CA ILE A 583 43.24 6.80 -15.28
C ILE A 583 43.14 5.79 -16.43
N THR A 584 42.02 5.80 -17.15
CA THR A 584 41.80 4.92 -18.30
C THR A 584 42.90 5.09 -19.34
N LYS A 585 43.23 6.33 -19.71
CA LYS A 585 44.33 6.62 -20.65
C LYS A 585 45.69 6.14 -20.13
N LEU A 586 45.98 6.32 -18.84
CA LEU A 586 47.23 5.82 -18.26
C LEU A 586 47.32 4.29 -18.29
N CYS A 587 46.21 3.59 -18.02
CA CYS A 587 46.13 2.14 -18.17
C CYS A 587 46.34 1.71 -19.63
N ASP A 588 45.69 2.39 -20.58
CA ASP A 588 45.81 2.06 -22.01
C ASP A 588 47.25 2.27 -22.50
N ARG A 589 47.93 3.33 -22.04
CA ARG A 589 49.36 3.56 -22.34
C ARG A 589 50.27 2.51 -21.72
N ALA A 590 49.96 1.99 -20.54
CA ALA A 590 50.75 0.92 -19.93
C ALA A 590 50.73 -0.36 -20.79
N VAL A 591 49.53 -0.77 -21.22
CA VAL A 591 49.33 -1.95 -22.08
C VAL A 591 49.93 -1.72 -23.47
N GLU A 592 49.82 -0.51 -24.02
CA GLU A 592 50.40 -0.17 -25.32
C GLU A 592 51.94 -0.22 -25.30
N VAL A 593 52.58 0.23 -24.21
CA VAL A 593 54.03 0.13 -24.05
C VAL A 593 54.48 -1.33 -24.04
N GLU A 594 53.75 -2.20 -23.33
CA GLU A 594 54.02 -3.65 -23.32
C GLU A 594 53.90 -4.27 -24.72
N LEU A 595 52.78 -4.00 -25.42
CA LEU A 595 52.53 -4.55 -26.75
C LEU A 595 53.60 -4.11 -27.75
N ARG A 596 53.95 -2.81 -27.78
CA ARG A 596 54.94 -2.28 -28.72
C ARG A 596 56.35 -2.77 -28.42
N LEU A 597 56.69 -3.05 -27.15
CA LEU A 597 57.98 -3.62 -26.77
C LEU A 597 58.11 -5.08 -27.25
N ARG A 598 57.03 -5.86 -27.15
CA ARG A 598 57.02 -7.27 -27.59
C ARG A 598 57.07 -7.44 -29.11
N ILE A 599 56.54 -6.49 -29.88
CA ILE A 599 56.51 -6.52 -31.36
C ILE A 599 57.76 -5.81 -31.95
N ASP A 600 58.60 -5.19 -31.10
CA ASP A 600 59.82 -4.46 -31.49
C ASP A 600 59.59 -3.30 -32.49
N VAL A 601 58.43 -2.64 -32.39
CA VAL A 601 58.01 -1.51 -33.28
C VAL A 601 58.19 -0.16 -32.58
N PHE A 602 59.01 -0.10 -31.53
CA PHE A 602 59.10 1.09 -30.70
C PHE A 602 60.00 2.14 -31.36
N SER A 603 59.44 3.30 -31.77
CA SER A 603 60.22 4.42 -32.31
C SER A 603 60.48 5.50 -31.25
N LEU A 604 61.51 6.33 -31.46
CA LEU A 604 61.82 7.50 -30.61
C LEU A 604 60.70 8.54 -30.63
N HIS A 605 59.99 8.70 -31.76
CA HIS A 605 58.88 9.64 -31.90
C HIS A 605 57.68 9.21 -31.05
N ASP A 606 57.34 7.91 -31.10
CA ASP A 606 56.28 7.33 -30.28
C ASP A 606 56.54 7.49 -28.78
N LEU A 607 57.80 7.34 -28.35
CA LEU A 607 58.20 7.54 -26.96
C LEU A 607 57.90 8.97 -26.50
N GLU A 608 58.22 9.97 -27.32
CA GLU A 608 58.02 11.38 -26.98
C GLU A 608 56.54 11.78 -26.97
N GLU A 609 55.75 11.27 -27.91
CA GLU A 609 54.28 11.40 -27.95
C GLU A 609 53.64 10.82 -26.68
N MET A 610 53.97 9.57 -26.34
CA MET A 610 53.46 8.90 -25.13
C MET A 610 53.84 9.67 -23.87
N LEU A 611 55.09 10.14 -23.77
CA LEU A 611 55.58 10.85 -22.60
C LEU A 611 54.89 12.21 -22.42
N LYS A 612 54.53 12.91 -23.51
CA LYS A 612 53.69 14.12 -23.45
C LYS A 612 52.29 13.83 -22.91
N VAL A 613 51.65 12.76 -23.40
CA VAL A 613 50.31 12.36 -22.94
C VAL A 613 50.34 11.97 -21.46
N VAL A 614 51.28 11.12 -21.05
CA VAL A 614 51.41 10.67 -19.66
C VAL A 614 51.67 11.84 -18.70
N LYS A 615 52.53 12.79 -19.08
CA LYS A 615 52.75 14.01 -18.29
C LYS A 615 51.47 14.84 -18.15
N ARG A 616 50.75 15.07 -19.25
CA ARG A 616 49.47 15.80 -19.23
C ARG A 616 48.46 15.14 -18.31
N GLU A 617 48.27 13.83 -18.40
CA GLU A 617 47.30 13.11 -17.57
C GLU A 617 47.74 13.06 -16.09
N LYS A 618 49.04 12.93 -15.81
CA LYS A 618 49.59 13.04 -14.45
C LYS A 618 49.35 14.43 -13.84
N ASP A 619 49.63 15.50 -14.60
CA ASP A 619 49.42 16.88 -14.16
C ASP A 619 47.92 17.19 -13.96
N LEU A 620 47.06 16.61 -14.80
CA LEU A 620 45.60 16.68 -14.65
C LEU A 620 45.15 16.01 -13.35
N LEU A 621 45.65 14.80 -13.03
CA LEU A 621 45.34 14.11 -11.78
C LEU A 621 45.81 14.91 -10.55
N LEU A 622 47.01 15.50 -10.62
CA LEU A 622 47.52 16.39 -9.58
C LEU A 622 46.66 17.64 -9.39
N GLY A 623 46.26 18.29 -10.49
CA GLY A 623 45.39 19.48 -10.47
C GLY A 623 43.99 19.18 -9.94
N LEU A 624 43.40 18.06 -10.38
CA LEU A 624 42.08 17.62 -9.93
C LEU A 624 42.10 17.18 -8.46
N GLY A 625 43.15 16.49 -8.02
CA GLY A 625 43.36 16.14 -6.61
C GLY A 625 43.38 17.37 -5.69
N ARG A 626 44.02 18.46 -6.11
CA ARG A 626 43.98 19.76 -5.39
C ARG A 626 42.59 20.39 -5.34
N SER A 627 41.77 20.22 -6.38
CA SER A 627 40.45 20.82 -6.43
C SER A 627 39.38 20.07 -5.62
N MET A 628 39.56 18.76 -5.39
CA MET A 628 38.54 17.90 -4.78
C MET A 628 38.78 17.63 -3.28
N HIS A 629 38.87 18.70 -2.49
CA HIS A 629 39.05 18.63 -1.04
C HIS A 629 37.98 17.73 -0.38
N GLY A 630 38.41 16.82 0.51
CA GLY A 630 37.51 15.90 1.23
C GLY A 630 37.15 14.60 0.49
N THR A 631 37.72 14.34 -0.69
CA THR A 631 37.56 13.06 -1.41
C THR A 631 38.82 12.19 -1.31
N ILE A 632 38.73 10.90 -1.62
CA ILE A 632 39.91 10.01 -1.64
C ILE A 632 41.02 10.48 -2.57
N PHE A 633 40.68 11.30 -3.58
CA PHE A 633 41.61 11.77 -4.59
C PHE A 633 42.50 12.92 -4.10
N THR A 634 42.26 13.49 -2.92
CA THR A 634 43.22 14.40 -2.29
C THR A 634 44.52 13.67 -1.91
N LEU A 635 44.43 12.37 -1.59
CA LEU A 635 45.58 11.52 -1.25
C LEU A 635 46.51 11.29 -2.45
N LEU A 636 46.05 11.56 -3.68
CA LEU A 636 46.90 11.49 -4.86
C LEU A 636 48.01 12.55 -4.85
N GLN A 637 47.78 13.71 -4.24
CA GLN A 637 48.74 14.78 -4.24
C GLN A 637 50.08 14.40 -3.58
N PRO A 638 50.14 13.96 -2.31
CA PRO A 638 51.41 13.63 -1.65
C PRO A 638 52.11 12.41 -2.27
N LEU A 639 51.41 11.55 -3.01
CA LEU A 639 51.99 10.35 -3.62
C LEU A 639 52.53 10.60 -5.04
N LEU A 640 52.10 11.68 -5.69
CA LEU A 640 52.45 12.01 -7.07
C LEU A 640 53.42 13.19 -7.23
N THR A 641 53.53 14.04 -6.21
CA THR A 641 54.58 15.07 -6.06
C THR A 641 55.87 14.42 -5.60
#